data_AF-A0A1F5CPC7-F1
#
_entry.id   AF-A0A1F5CPC7-F1
#
_cell.length_a   1.000
_cell.length_b   1.000
_cell.length_c   1.000
_cell.angle_alpha   90.00
_cell.angle_beta   90.00
_cell.angle_gamma   90.00
#
_symmetry.space_group_name_H-M   'P 1'
#
loop_
_entity.id
_entity.type
_entity.pdbx_description
1 polymer ?
#
loop_
_entity_poly.entity_id
_entity_poly.type
_entity_poly.pdbx_seq_one_letter_code
_entity_poly.pdbx_strand_id
1 'polypeptide(L)'
;MRKTLAFAVGVLTVLGMGPVLLHPSLQAIGLWLSPVLGTEVYTVFTVFHLLTGDPLKYVAVGLLWLVVAFVGGLVVRRRLGAALTMLSVWLVMVPVLAISILGLAMNVGVLGESHSGSPLSLIPPIPPGLTLTSLLETPTVGETLNQVISGGLNNLSQDDVMIQLEEAAYSMGAWFFMRPVIMILGSLIGVEAGLLLERRGLFALPRSVSGALKAFTVALLILGSNSPRSSAQIIDASDGIYVENMLGLSDRQGRTLVVEAFAATTDRRPSHANLVAHVLVSQQVDVDILVGAMNLTIDYDVASLVNLAPSTLLITVYVDTPVEEARVDAAQMAAAAAERYGWAFRFMGAFEAPEMKFNGTSLPRLVVAVSYSDIGVEEAAPFFLEGFVERGGLAQAVSGALSSGALIPGASGSSPETTLLAAGFINPGPILDRVQLPSYPEELDELLAIVRSGSLDVAIGAHIWRDGVSADAGGFTLDLSSLLDVQAVSLSPAADLSLITLVTPNNTRVGDLTPNIRVTTDQPEESYILSLYTHLLEGLGIMEVTTDETPGPGALRASTSLPLPPWIEIEKMLDGYTMGPGKTVRVTVTATNHGSRAAENVVLRDTGIADVYGTVTVTGETFKAATSLAPGQSVALSYSVTARNPGTYTLMPAMLTYSYGGASYSEVSERYILGSGPPGIMDILGALRLDTILIIDLVTDGGGRAATDVLLAAAGLLVLLNLALSLRRAKLGATTQPAVATAQQPP
;
A
#
# COMPACT_ATOMS: atom_id res chain seq x y z
N MET A 1 -33.50 35.25 13.75
CA MET A 1 -33.71 33.83 14.13
C MET A 1 -33.63 32.88 12.94
N ARG A 2 -34.75 32.42 12.34
CA ARG A 2 -34.82 31.25 11.44
C ARG A 2 -33.72 31.21 10.35
N LYS A 3 -33.44 32.33 9.67
CA LYS A 3 -32.33 32.42 8.70
C LYS A 3 -30.95 32.21 9.32
N THR A 4 -30.60 32.98 10.36
CA THR A 4 -29.31 32.88 11.06
C THR A 4 -29.08 31.50 11.67
N LEU A 5 -30.14 30.89 12.21
CA LEU A 5 -30.10 29.53 12.74
C LEU A 5 -29.90 28.50 11.61
N ALA A 6 -30.68 28.59 10.53
CA ALA A 6 -30.53 27.69 9.37
C ALA A 6 -29.15 27.83 8.70
N PHE A 7 -28.58 29.04 8.66
CA PHE A 7 -27.22 29.28 8.17
C PHE A 7 -26.17 28.63 9.08
N ALA A 8 -26.21 28.89 10.39
CA ALA A 8 -25.24 28.32 11.33
C ALA A 8 -25.34 26.78 11.39
N VAL A 9 -26.56 26.23 11.47
CA VAL A 9 -26.79 24.79 11.41
C VAL A 9 -26.35 24.22 10.06
N GLY A 10 -26.61 24.91 8.95
CA GLY A 10 -26.16 24.49 7.62
C GLY A 10 -24.64 24.39 7.52
N VAL A 11 -23.91 25.44 7.91
CA VAL A 11 -22.43 25.46 7.91
C VAL A 11 -21.87 24.37 8.85
N LEU A 12 -22.40 24.24 10.07
CA LEU A 12 -21.95 23.20 11.01
C LEU A 12 -22.29 21.78 10.53
N THR A 13 -23.41 21.59 9.81
CA THR A 13 -23.77 20.28 9.23
C THR A 13 -22.85 19.94 8.06
N VAL A 14 -22.54 20.90 7.18
CA VAL A 14 -21.62 20.68 6.05
C VAL A 14 -20.20 20.42 6.53
N LEU A 15 -19.68 21.20 7.48
CA LEU A 15 -18.34 20.98 8.05
C LEU A 15 -18.26 19.74 8.96
N GLY A 16 -19.36 19.36 9.62
CA GLY A 16 -19.39 18.17 10.49
C GLY A 16 -19.62 16.86 9.74
N MET A 17 -20.39 16.88 8.65
CA MET A 17 -20.64 15.68 7.81
C MET A 17 -19.64 15.56 6.66
N GLY A 18 -19.03 16.66 6.21
CA GLY A 18 -18.00 16.66 5.16
C GLY A 18 -16.91 15.60 5.35
N PRO A 19 -16.25 15.53 6.53
CA PRO A 19 -15.26 14.49 6.85
C PRO A 19 -15.78 13.06 6.70
N VAL A 20 -17.06 12.83 7.01
CA VAL A 20 -17.72 11.52 6.96
C VAL A 20 -18.12 11.13 5.53
N LEU A 21 -18.26 12.10 4.62
CA LEU A 21 -18.61 11.91 3.22
C LEU A 21 -17.41 12.02 2.27
N LEU A 22 -16.20 12.20 2.81
CA LEU A 22 -14.97 12.22 2.04
C LEU A 22 -14.68 10.81 1.48
N HIS A 23 -14.17 10.75 0.26
CA HIS A 23 -13.78 9.46 -0.35
C HIS A 23 -12.76 8.72 0.55
N PRO A 24 -12.86 7.40 0.77
CA PRO A 24 -11.95 6.66 1.65
C PRO A 24 -10.47 6.94 1.37
N SER A 25 -10.07 7.01 0.09
CA SER A 25 -8.70 7.38 -0.31
C SER A 25 -8.32 8.80 0.11
N LEU A 26 -9.16 9.81 -0.12
CA LEU A 26 -8.90 11.19 0.30
C LEU A 26 -8.86 11.33 1.83
N GLN A 27 -9.69 10.56 2.53
CA GLN A 27 -9.67 10.46 3.99
C GLN A 27 -8.35 9.84 4.46
N ALA A 28 -7.88 8.76 3.84
CA ALA A 28 -6.63 8.11 4.17
C ALA A 28 -5.41 8.99 3.89
N ILE A 29 -5.33 9.65 2.72
CA ILE A 29 -4.27 10.63 2.39
C ILE A 29 -4.31 11.80 3.38
N GLY A 30 -5.50 12.35 3.66
CA GLY A 30 -5.66 13.45 4.60
C GLY A 30 -5.22 13.10 6.02
N LEU A 31 -5.56 11.89 6.49
CA LEU A 31 -5.14 11.38 7.80
C LEU A 31 -3.64 11.07 7.86
N TRP A 32 -3.05 10.58 6.78
CA TRP A 32 -1.60 10.32 6.67
C TRP A 32 -0.77 11.61 6.70
N LEU A 33 -1.24 12.67 6.04
CA LEU A 33 -0.50 13.93 5.93
C LEU A 33 -0.76 14.93 7.07
N SER A 34 -1.93 14.91 7.72
CA SER A 34 -2.25 15.84 8.83
C SER A 34 -1.29 15.82 10.04
N PRO A 35 -0.64 14.71 10.40
CA PRO A 35 0.43 14.68 11.39
C PRO A 35 1.56 15.67 11.12
N VAL A 36 1.95 15.82 9.85
CA VAL A 36 3.06 16.68 9.41
C VAL A 36 2.54 18.06 9.00
N LEU A 37 1.50 18.09 8.15
CA LEU A 37 0.99 19.29 7.48
C LEU A 37 -0.20 19.97 8.18
N GLY A 38 -0.71 19.36 9.26
CA GLY A 38 -1.78 19.90 10.10
C GLY A 38 -3.21 19.56 9.64
N THR A 39 -4.20 20.04 10.41
CA THR A 39 -5.64 19.78 10.17
C THR A 39 -6.13 20.42 8.87
N GLU A 40 -5.33 21.35 8.35
CA GLU A 40 -5.57 22.15 7.15
C GLU A 40 -5.64 21.25 5.90
N VAL A 41 -4.75 20.25 5.75
CA VAL A 41 -4.81 19.29 4.62
C VAL A 41 -6.14 18.55 4.57
N TYR A 42 -6.56 18.00 5.71
CA TYR A 42 -7.81 17.26 5.79
C TYR A 42 -9.02 18.18 5.50
N THR A 43 -8.96 19.42 5.97
CA THR A 43 -9.97 20.45 5.70
C THR A 43 -10.00 20.83 4.23
N VAL A 44 -8.83 21.00 3.58
CA VAL A 44 -8.71 21.23 2.14
C VAL A 44 -9.34 20.10 1.34
N PHE A 45 -8.97 18.83 1.57
CA PHE A 45 -9.57 17.70 0.84
C PHE A 45 -11.08 17.60 1.08
N THR A 46 -11.54 17.80 2.32
CA THR A 46 -12.97 17.79 2.67
C THR A 46 -13.74 18.86 1.90
N VAL A 47 -13.31 20.12 2.00
CA VAL A 47 -14.03 21.26 1.43
C VAL A 47 -13.89 21.29 -0.10
N PHE A 48 -12.72 20.92 -0.64
CA PHE A 48 -12.52 20.72 -2.07
C PHE A 48 -13.45 19.63 -2.61
N HIS A 49 -13.50 18.44 -2.01
CA HIS A 49 -14.39 17.36 -2.46
C HIS A 49 -15.88 17.79 -2.45
N LEU A 50 -16.32 18.50 -1.41
CA LEU A 50 -17.67 19.06 -1.33
C LEU A 50 -17.96 20.12 -2.42
N LEU A 51 -16.95 20.82 -2.91
CA LEU A 51 -17.01 21.88 -3.93
C LEU A 51 -16.72 21.42 -5.36
N THR A 52 -16.04 20.29 -5.58
CA THR A 52 -15.66 19.79 -6.92
C THR A 52 -16.31 18.45 -7.29
N GLY A 53 -16.46 17.50 -6.36
CA GLY A 53 -17.02 16.16 -6.64
C GLY A 53 -18.46 16.16 -7.20
N ASP A 54 -18.65 15.56 -8.38
CA ASP A 54 -19.93 15.49 -9.10
C ASP A 54 -21.08 14.95 -8.20
N PRO A 55 -22.16 15.72 -7.96
CA PRO A 55 -23.28 15.30 -7.12
C PRO A 55 -24.13 14.16 -7.71
N LEU A 56 -23.98 13.81 -8.99
CA LEU A 56 -24.65 12.67 -9.63
C LEU A 56 -23.86 11.37 -9.47
N LYS A 57 -22.53 11.40 -9.67
CA LYS A 57 -21.60 10.29 -9.36
C LYS A 57 -21.50 10.04 -7.85
N TYR A 58 -21.36 11.10 -7.04
CA TYR A 58 -21.31 11.05 -5.58
C TYR A 58 -22.64 11.46 -4.96
N VAL A 59 -23.61 10.55 -5.08
CA VAL A 59 -24.99 10.73 -4.59
C VAL A 59 -25.01 11.16 -3.12
N ALA A 60 -24.08 10.72 -2.28
CA ALA A 60 -23.98 11.16 -0.88
C ALA A 60 -23.69 12.67 -0.72
N VAL A 61 -22.80 13.25 -1.53
CA VAL A 61 -22.50 14.69 -1.54
C VAL A 61 -23.68 15.48 -2.10
N GLY A 62 -24.31 14.99 -3.18
CA GLY A 62 -25.54 15.55 -3.72
C GLY A 62 -26.69 15.57 -2.70
N LEU A 63 -26.85 14.47 -1.96
CA LEU A 63 -27.83 14.33 -0.88
C LEU A 63 -27.50 15.23 0.31
N LEU A 64 -26.24 15.40 0.72
CA LEU A 64 -25.89 16.34 1.80
C LEU A 64 -26.34 17.76 1.45
N TRP A 65 -25.97 18.26 0.27
CA TRP A 65 -26.36 19.59 -0.18
C TRP A 65 -27.88 19.72 -0.30
N LEU A 66 -28.56 18.71 -0.87
CA LEU A 66 -30.02 18.71 -0.98
C LEU A 66 -30.72 18.66 0.39
N VAL A 67 -30.23 17.88 1.35
CA VAL A 67 -30.78 17.76 2.71
C VAL A 67 -30.54 19.05 3.50
N VAL A 68 -29.33 19.63 3.45
CA VAL A 68 -29.03 20.93 4.09
C VAL A 68 -29.92 22.02 3.50
N ALA A 69 -30.06 22.07 2.18
CA ALA A 69 -30.97 23.00 1.50
C ALA A 69 -32.44 22.79 1.92
N PHE A 70 -32.90 21.54 1.94
CA PHE A 70 -34.25 21.16 2.33
C PHE A 70 -34.57 21.53 3.78
N VAL A 71 -33.69 21.18 4.73
CA VAL A 71 -33.84 21.53 6.15
C VAL A 71 -33.77 23.05 6.34
N GLY A 72 -32.89 23.75 5.63
CA GLY A 72 -32.87 25.21 5.63
C GLY A 72 -34.16 25.83 5.08
N GLY A 73 -34.74 25.25 4.04
CA GLY A 73 -36.06 25.60 3.51
C GLY A 73 -37.18 25.38 4.53
N LEU A 74 -37.21 24.21 5.15
CA LEU A 74 -38.15 23.77 6.20
C LEU A 74 -38.15 24.72 7.41
N VAL A 75 -36.96 25.21 7.79
CA VAL A 75 -36.76 26.14 8.90
C VAL A 75 -37.09 27.58 8.50
N VAL A 76 -36.68 28.06 7.32
CA VAL A 76 -36.85 29.46 6.91
C VAL A 76 -38.27 29.77 6.42
N ARG A 77 -38.96 28.81 5.79
CA ARG A 77 -40.37 28.87 5.33
C ARG A 77 -40.75 30.09 4.48
N ARG A 78 -39.79 30.69 3.77
CA ARG A 78 -40.00 31.78 2.80
C ARG A 78 -39.11 31.56 1.60
N ARG A 79 -39.69 31.28 0.42
CA ARG A 79 -38.99 30.89 -0.83
C ARG A 79 -37.69 31.66 -1.07
N LEU A 80 -37.76 32.96 -1.33
CA LEU A 80 -36.58 33.81 -1.61
C LEU A 80 -35.66 33.98 -0.38
N GLY A 81 -36.20 33.86 0.83
CA GLY A 81 -35.42 33.92 2.05
C GLY A 81 -34.60 32.64 2.30
N ALA A 82 -35.12 31.47 1.91
CA ALA A 82 -34.47 30.18 2.06
C ALA A 82 -33.34 30.02 1.04
N ALA A 83 -33.65 30.26 -0.25
CA ALA A 83 -32.70 30.16 -1.35
C ALA A 83 -31.43 30.99 -1.11
N LEU A 84 -31.58 32.27 -0.75
CA LEU A 84 -30.43 33.14 -0.42
C LEU A 84 -29.64 32.65 0.81
N THR A 85 -30.33 32.17 1.86
CA THR A 85 -29.64 31.69 3.08
C THR A 85 -28.83 30.43 2.78
N MET A 86 -29.36 29.52 1.97
CA MET A 86 -28.69 28.27 1.60
C MET A 86 -27.56 28.51 0.59
N LEU A 87 -27.73 29.42 -0.37
CA LEU A 87 -26.65 29.86 -1.25
C LEU A 87 -25.47 30.43 -0.45
N SER A 88 -25.72 31.19 0.62
CA SER A 88 -24.66 31.66 1.53
C SER A 88 -23.94 30.54 2.29
N VAL A 89 -24.61 29.44 2.63
CA VAL A 89 -23.94 28.27 3.27
C VAL A 89 -22.93 27.64 2.32
N TRP A 90 -23.30 27.47 1.05
CA TRP A 90 -22.38 26.99 0.01
C TRP A 90 -21.24 27.99 -0.25
N LEU A 91 -21.57 29.28 -0.41
CA LEU A 91 -20.57 30.32 -0.71
C LEU A 91 -19.50 30.45 0.37
N VAL A 92 -19.82 30.21 1.64
CA VAL A 92 -18.87 30.24 2.76
C VAL A 92 -17.82 29.12 2.72
N MET A 93 -18.05 28.04 1.97
CA MET A 93 -17.02 27.01 1.78
C MET A 93 -15.81 27.52 0.97
N VAL A 94 -16.00 28.51 0.09
CA VAL A 94 -14.90 29.06 -0.74
C VAL A 94 -13.84 29.79 0.10
N PRO A 95 -14.16 30.76 0.99
CA PRO A 95 -13.16 31.37 1.85
C PRO A 95 -12.61 30.40 2.91
N VAL A 96 -13.38 29.40 3.36
CA VAL A 96 -12.86 28.32 4.23
C VAL A 96 -11.75 27.55 3.51
N LEU A 97 -11.98 27.13 2.26
CA LEU A 97 -10.96 26.45 1.45
C LEU A 97 -9.72 27.34 1.24
N ALA A 98 -9.92 28.62 0.91
CA ALA A 98 -8.80 29.55 0.69
C ALA A 98 -7.94 29.78 1.94
N ILE A 99 -8.57 29.88 3.12
CA ILE A 99 -7.86 30.01 4.40
C ILE A 99 -7.07 28.74 4.70
N SER A 100 -7.66 27.55 4.55
CA SER A 100 -6.94 26.28 4.80
C SER A 100 -5.83 25.99 3.79
N ILE A 101 -5.96 26.40 2.52
CA ILE A 101 -4.85 26.30 1.54
C ILE A 101 -3.68 27.19 1.98
N LEU A 102 -3.96 28.38 2.51
CA LEU A 102 -2.91 29.29 2.98
C LEU A 102 -2.27 28.83 4.30
N GLY A 103 -3.06 28.28 5.24
CA GLY A 103 -2.58 27.59 6.45
C GLY A 103 -1.64 26.44 6.10
N LEU A 104 -2.06 25.58 5.16
CA LEU A 104 -1.25 24.50 4.61
C LEU A 104 0.08 25.01 4.01
N ALA A 105 0.04 26.05 3.17
CA ALA A 105 1.25 26.61 2.57
C ALA A 105 2.24 27.16 3.62
N MET A 106 1.75 27.76 4.70
CA MET A 106 2.59 28.19 5.83
C MET A 106 3.21 27.00 6.56
N ASN A 107 2.45 25.94 6.83
CA ASN A 107 2.96 24.71 7.46
C ASN A 107 4.06 24.05 6.61
N VAL A 108 3.89 23.98 5.29
CA VAL A 108 4.91 23.49 4.35
C VAL A 108 6.18 24.36 4.40
N GLY A 109 6.03 25.69 4.46
CA GLY A 109 7.16 26.61 4.59
C GLY A 109 8.00 26.37 5.85
N VAL A 110 7.34 26.24 7.00
CA VAL A 110 8.00 25.93 8.29
C VAL A 110 8.74 24.60 8.27
N LEU A 111 8.19 23.59 7.59
CA LEU A 111 8.88 22.29 7.39
C LEU A 111 10.11 22.44 6.49
N GLY A 112 10.00 23.18 5.39
CA GLY A 112 11.12 23.45 4.49
C GLY A 112 12.27 24.24 5.14
N GLU A 113 11.97 25.16 6.05
CA GLU A 113 12.99 25.93 6.79
C GLU A 113 13.66 25.12 7.92
N SER A 114 12.99 24.08 8.44
CA SER A 114 13.47 23.29 9.58
C SER A 114 14.19 21.99 9.20
N HIS A 115 14.27 21.65 7.91
CA HIS A 115 14.88 20.42 7.41
C HIS A 115 16.04 20.69 6.45
N SER A 116 17.21 20.10 6.71
CA SER A 116 18.41 20.21 5.86
C SER A 116 18.67 18.96 4.99
N GLY A 117 17.69 18.07 4.88
CA GLY A 117 17.80 16.78 4.19
C GLY A 117 17.24 16.76 2.76
N SER A 118 17.16 15.57 2.17
CA SER A 118 16.48 15.35 0.88
C SER A 118 14.98 15.67 1.00
N PRO A 119 14.31 16.26 -0.02
CA PRO A 119 12.87 16.49 0.00
C PRO A 119 12.03 15.24 0.28
N LEU A 120 12.56 14.04 -0.03
CA LEU A 120 11.89 12.77 0.26
C LEU A 120 11.84 12.41 1.75
N SER A 121 12.75 12.95 2.58
CA SER A 121 12.74 12.74 4.04
C SER A 121 11.62 13.50 4.76
N LEU A 122 10.97 14.45 4.09
CA LEU A 122 9.78 15.17 4.59
C LEU A 122 8.49 14.37 4.45
N ILE A 123 8.51 13.25 3.70
CA ILE A 123 7.33 12.42 3.47
C ILE A 123 7.21 11.42 4.63
N PRO A 124 6.15 11.49 5.45
CA PRO A 124 5.97 10.54 6.55
C PRO A 124 5.72 9.11 6.02
N PRO A 125 6.09 8.06 6.78
CA PRO A 125 5.80 6.67 6.42
C PRO A 125 4.34 6.45 6.04
N ILE A 126 4.12 5.75 4.92
CA ILE A 126 2.81 5.48 4.34
C ILE A 126 2.14 4.37 5.15
N PRO A 127 0.97 4.63 5.78
CA PRO A 127 0.27 3.61 6.53
C PRO A 127 -0.24 2.50 5.59
N PRO A 128 -0.16 1.22 6.00
CA PRO A 128 -0.70 0.12 5.21
C PRO A 128 -2.21 0.32 4.96
N GLY A 129 -2.65 -0.06 3.77
CA GLY A 129 -3.99 0.23 3.24
C GLY A 129 -4.06 1.49 2.37
N LEU A 130 -3.06 2.39 2.41
CA LEU A 130 -2.81 3.34 1.31
C LEU A 130 -2.01 2.64 0.21
N THR A 131 -2.71 1.92 -0.66
CA THR A 131 -2.15 1.36 -1.90
C THR A 131 -2.19 2.38 -3.02
N LEU A 132 -1.35 2.21 -4.05
CA LEU A 132 -1.46 2.98 -5.30
C LEU A 132 -2.84 2.75 -5.97
N THR A 133 -3.46 1.59 -5.78
CA THR A 133 -4.84 1.30 -6.21
C THR A 133 -5.84 2.28 -5.59
N SER A 134 -5.77 2.48 -4.27
CA SER A 134 -6.61 3.45 -3.56
C SER A 134 -6.42 4.88 -4.07
N LEU A 135 -5.19 5.27 -4.44
CA LEU A 135 -4.88 6.59 -4.98
C LEU A 135 -5.47 6.78 -6.38
N LEU A 136 -5.31 5.81 -7.28
CA LEU A 136 -5.83 5.86 -8.65
C LEU A 136 -7.35 5.74 -8.73
N GLU A 137 -7.99 5.10 -7.76
CA GLU A 137 -9.45 5.08 -7.59
C GLU A 137 -10.01 6.38 -7.02
N THR A 138 -9.16 7.34 -6.63
CA THR A 138 -9.61 8.60 -6.05
C THR A 138 -10.38 9.45 -7.08
N PRO A 139 -11.61 9.90 -6.77
CA PRO A 139 -12.34 10.85 -7.59
C PRO A 139 -11.49 12.08 -7.93
N THR A 140 -11.41 12.44 -9.21
CA THR A 140 -10.68 13.62 -9.72
C THR A 140 -9.15 13.52 -9.60
N VAL A 141 -8.60 13.23 -8.42
CA VAL A 141 -7.15 13.06 -8.22
C VAL A 141 -6.63 11.87 -9.03
N GLY A 142 -7.34 10.74 -9.04
CA GLY A 142 -7.00 9.57 -9.83
C GLY A 142 -7.13 9.80 -11.34
N GLU A 143 -8.05 10.65 -11.78
CA GLU A 143 -8.18 11.02 -13.20
C GLU A 143 -6.98 11.87 -13.66
N THR A 144 -6.57 12.89 -12.89
CA THR A 144 -5.36 13.68 -13.16
C THR A 144 -4.06 12.88 -12.97
N LEU A 145 -3.99 12.00 -11.97
CA LEU A 145 -2.82 11.16 -11.71
C LEU A 145 -2.63 10.09 -12.81
N ASN A 146 -3.72 9.46 -13.28
CA ASN A 146 -3.68 8.59 -14.46
C ASN A 146 -3.19 9.35 -15.70
N GLN A 147 -3.66 10.58 -15.92
CA GLN A 147 -3.20 11.42 -17.03
C GLN A 147 -1.69 11.71 -16.93
N VAL A 148 -1.19 12.13 -15.76
CA VAL A 148 0.25 12.39 -15.53
C VAL A 148 1.10 11.12 -15.68
N ILE A 149 0.64 9.97 -15.16
CA ILE A 149 1.33 8.68 -15.32
C ILE A 149 1.37 8.25 -16.79
N SER A 150 0.24 8.40 -17.51
CA SER A 150 0.15 8.03 -18.93
C SER A 150 0.91 8.98 -19.88
N GLY A 151 1.08 10.26 -19.49
CA GLY A 151 1.80 11.26 -20.28
C GLY A 151 3.33 11.18 -20.17
N GLY A 152 3.86 10.42 -19.21
CA GLY A 152 5.29 10.28 -18.95
C GLY A 152 5.89 11.48 -18.21
N LEU A 153 6.60 11.19 -17.10
CA LEU A 153 7.15 12.22 -16.19
C LEU A 153 8.26 13.11 -16.80
N ASN A 154 8.75 12.79 -18.00
CA ASN A 154 9.99 13.37 -18.55
C ASN A 154 9.79 14.60 -19.47
N ASN A 155 8.55 15.03 -19.75
CA ASN A 155 8.28 16.09 -20.74
C ASN A 155 7.24 17.14 -20.31
N LEU A 156 6.85 17.18 -19.03
CA LEU A 156 5.91 18.19 -18.53
C LEU A 156 6.62 19.54 -18.36
N SER A 157 6.45 20.44 -19.34
CA SER A 157 6.81 21.86 -19.15
C SER A 157 5.87 22.50 -18.13
N GLN A 158 6.30 23.59 -17.49
CA GLN A 158 5.46 24.32 -16.55
C GLN A 158 4.18 24.86 -17.23
N ASP A 159 4.25 25.16 -18.53
CA ASP A 159 3.11 25.62 -19.32
C ASP A 159 2.13 24.47 -19.62
N ASP A 160 2.60 23.26 -19.93
CA ASP A 160 1.75 22.08 -20.15
C ASP A 160 0.99 21.67 -18.88
N VAL A 161 1.66 21.71 -17.72
CA VAL A 161 1.03 21.47 -16.41
C VAL A 161 -0.02 22.53 -16.12
N MET A 162 0.25 23.80 -16.43
CA MET A 162 -0.72 24.88 -16.24
C MET A 162 -1.93 24.76 -17.18
N ILE A 163 -1.74 24.36 -18.44
CA ILE A 163 -2.83 24.12 -19.39
C ILE A 163 -3.70 22.94 -18.94
N GLN A 164 -3.09 21.83 -18.49
CA GLN A 164 -3.82 20.67 -17.97
C GLN A 164 -4.56 21.00 -16.66
N LEU A 165 -3.97 21.80 -15.76
CA LEU A 165 -4.64 22.32 -14.56
C LEU A 165 -5.82 23.26 -14.93
N GLU A 166 -5.68 24.07 -15.98
CA GLU A 166 -6.75 24.94 -16.46
C GLU A 166 -7.90 24.13 -17.09
N GLU A 167 -7.61 23.10 -17.87
CA GLU A 167 -8.62 22.19 -18.45
C GLU A 167 -9.32 21.34 -17.38
N ALA A 168 -8.59 20.87 -16.37
CA ALA A 168 -9.17 20.26 -15.17
C ALA A 168 -10.08 21.25 -14.41
N ALA A 169 -9.66 22.52 -14.25
CA ALA A 169 -10.47 23.54 -13.61
C ALA A 169 -11.75 23.89 -14.41
N TYR A 170 -11.68 23.93 -15.75
CA TYR A 170 -12.87 24.15 -16.60
C TYR A 170 -13.85 22.98 -16.54
N SER A 171 -13.38 21.73 -16.56
CA SER A 171 -14.25 20.55 -16.43
C SER A 171 -14.90 20.43 -15.04
N MET A 172 -14.21 20.85 -13.97
CA MET A 172 -14.81 21.04 -12.63
C MET A 172 -15.89 22.15 -12.61
N GLY A 173 -15.71 23.20 -13.42
CA GLY A 173 -16.55 24.40 -13.43
C GLY A 173 -18.04 24.12 -13.68
N ALA A 174 -18.36 23.19 -14.59
CA ALA A 174 -19.75 22.82 -14.89
C ALA A 174 -20.51 22.31 -13.65
N TRP A 175 -19.85 21.49 -12.83
CA TRP A 175 -20.43 20.92 -11.61
C TRP A 175 -20.44 21.90 -10.44
N PHE A 176 -19.48 22.84 -10.40
CA PHE A 176 -19.48 23.97 -9.46
C PHE A 176 -20.77 24.79 -9.56
N PHE A 177 -21.25 25.07 -10.78
CA PHE A 177 -22.50 25.82 -11.02
C PHE A 177 -23.80 25.00 -10.82
N MET A 178 -23.75 23.67 -10.90
CA MET A 178 -24.91 22.81 -10.59
C MET A 178 -25.32 22.84 -9.11
N ARG A 179 -24.37 23.04 -8.18
CA ARG A 179 -24.68 23.05 -6.73
C ARG A 179 -25.57 24.22 -6.29
N PRO A 180 -25.35 25.47 -6.71
CA PRO A 180 -26.33 26.56 -6.54
C PRO A 180 -27.75 26.17 -6.99
N VAL A 181 -27.90 25.44 -8.10
CA VAL A 181 -29.21 24.96 -8.57
C VAL A 181 -29.81 23.93 -7.62
N ILE A 182 -29.04 22.93 -7.18
CA ILE A 182 -29.47 21.94 -6.16
C ILE A 182 -29.89 22.64 -4.85
N MET A 183 -29.12 23.64 -4.40
CA MET A 183 -29.41 24.40 -3.17
C MET A 183 -30.68 25.25 -3.30
N ILE A 184 -30.92 25.87 -4.46
CA ILE A 184 -32.15 26.62 -4.74
C ILE A 184 -33.35 25.66 -4.81
N LEU A 185 -33.27 24.59 -5.60
CA LEU A 185 -34.36 23.62 -5.77
C LEU A 185 -34.68 22.91 -4.45
N GLY A 186 -33.67 22.37 -3.76
CA GLY A 186 -33.82 21.69 -2.48
C GLY A 186 -34.42 22.60 -1.40
N SER A 187 -34.03 23.87 -1.34
CA SER A 187 -34.61 24.82 -0.38
C SER A 187 -36.02 25.27 -0.72
N LEU A 188 -36.40 25.34 -2.00
CA LEU A 188 -37.78 25.56 -2.42
C LEU A 188 -38.66 24.35 -2.10
N ILE A 189 -38.19 23.12 -2.40
CA ILE A 189 -38.86 21.88 -2.03
C ILE A 189 -39.02 21.79 -0.50
N GLY A 190 -37.99 22.15 0.26
CA GLY A 190 -38.04 22.21 1.73
C GLY A 190 -39.03 23.24 2.29
N VAL A 191 -39.21 24.39 1.61
CA VAL A 191 -40.25 25.36 1.98
C VAL A 191 -41.65 24.77 1.75
N GLU A 192 -41.92 24.15 0.59
CA GLU A 192 -43.23 23.56 0.30
C GLU A 192 -43.50 22.31 1.17
N ALA A 193 -42.50 21.46 1.38
CA ALA A 193 -42.57 20.32 2.29
C ALA A 193 -42.78 20.78 3.74
N GLY A 194 -42.20 21.90 4.17
CA GLY A 194 -42.47 22.50 5.48
C GLY A 194 -43.90 23.01 5.65
N LEU A 195 -44.56 23.39 4.55
CA LEU A 195 -45.97 23.77 4.50
C LEU A 195 -46.91 22.56 4.36
N LEU A 196 -46.40 21.42 3.87
CA LEU A 196 -47.14 20.15 3.69
C LEU A 196 -47.03 19.20 4.90
N LEU A 197 -45.88 19.11 5.56
CA LEU A 197 -45.67 18.36 6.79
C LEU A 197 -46.45 18.99 7.96
N GLU A 198 -46.64 20.31 7.93
CA GLU A 198 -47.57 21.05 8.80
C GLU A 198 -49.05 20.67 8.57
N ARG A 199 -49.35 19.85 7.53
CA ARG A 199 -50.71 19.38 7.19
C ARG A 199 -50.91 17.85 7.27
N ARG A 200 -49.87 17.02 7.27
CA ARG A 200 -49.98 15.54 7.08
C ARG A 200 -48.86 14.69 7.71
N GLY A 201 -48.50 14.91 8.97
CA GLY A 201 -47.36 14.19 9.57
C GLY A 201 -47.52 12.66 9.65
N LEU A 202 -46.65 11.90 8.95
CA LEU A 202 -46.02 10.64 9.39
C LEU A 202 -45.00 10.06 8.37
N PHE A 203 -44.17 9.13 8.84
CA PHE A 203 -43.08 8.41 8.15
C PHE A 203 -43.55 7.13 7.41
N ALA A 204 -42.74 6.61 6.45
CA ALA A 204 -42.10 5.27 6.50
C ALA A 204 -41.67 4.70 5.12
N LEU A 205 -40.57 3.92 5.10
CA LEU A 205 -40.05 3.05 4.02
C LEU A 205 -40.70 1.64 4.10
N PRO A 206 -40.67 0.75 3.07
CA PRO A 206 -39.57 -0.24 2.99
C PRO A 206 -39.24 -0.84 1.58
N ARG A 207 -38.49 -1.96 1.59
CA ARG A 207 -37.59 -2.57 0.59
C ARG A 207 -38.18 -3.67 -0.32
N SER A 208 -37.30 -4.19 -1.20
CA SER A 208 -37.23 -5.55 -1.79
C SER A 208 -38.04 -5.70 -3.12
N VAL A 209 -37.71 -6.62 -4.04
CA VAL A 209 -37.36 -8.05 -3.88
C VAL A 209 -36.29 -8.53 -4.87
N SER A 210 -35.52 -9.54 -4.45
CA SER A 210 -34.54 -10.31 -5.24
C SER A 210 -35.20 -11.33 -6.17
N GLY A 211 -34.53 -11.72 -7.26
CA GLY A 211 -35.00 -12.87 -8.05
C GLY A 211 -34.19 -13.19 -9.30
N ALA A 212 -33.12 -13.97 -9.13
CA ALA A 212 -32.54 -14.92 -10.13
C ALA A 212 -31.18 -15.49 -9.68
N LEU A 213 -31.13 -15.92 -8.42
CA LEU A 213 -30.47 -17.17 -8.09
C LEU A 213 -30.96 -18.26 -9.08
N LYS A 214 -30.06 -19.16 -9.50
CA LYS A 214 -30.24 -20.36 -10.39
C LYS A 214 -29.97 -20.04 -11.87
N ALA A 215 -29.00 -20.64 -12.54
CA ALA A 215 -28.63 -22.07 -12.55
C ALA A 215 -27.10 -22.23 -12.78
N PHE A 216 -26.38 -23.07 -12.03
CA PHE A 216 -26.28 -24.54 -12.15
C PHE A 216 -25.47 -24.96 -13.40
N THR A 217 -24.45 -25.81 -13.42
CA THR A 217 -23.58 -26.52 -12.45
C THR A 217 -22.84 -27.56 -13.30
N VAL A 218 -21.50 -27.58 -13.24
CA VAL A 218 -20.60 -28.75 -13.30
C VAL A 218 -20.76 -29.81 -14.40
N ALA A 219 -19.69 -30.02 -15.17
CA ALA A 219 -19.11 -31.34 -15.45
C ALA A 219 -17.60 -31.15 -15.75
N LEU A 220 -16.74 -31.39 -14.77
CA LEU A 220 -15.91 -32.60 -14.61
C LEU A 220 -14.59 -32.54 -15.43
N LEU A 221 -13.43 -32.46 -14.75
CA LEU A 221 -12.52 -33.60 -14.46
C LEU A 221 -11.74 -33.99 -15.74
N ILE A 222 -10.43 -33.78 -15.83
CA ILE A 222 -9.39 -34.69 -15.27
C ILE A 222 -8.00 -34.03 -15.35
N LEU A 223 -7.17 -34.30 -14.33
CA LEU A 223 -5.70 -34.50 -14.26
C LEU A 223 -4.85 -34.08 -15.48
N GLY A 224 -3.66 -33.49 -15.31
CA GLY A 224 -2.78 -33.50 -14.15
C GLY A 224 -1.43 -34.19 -14.43
N SER A 225 -0.38 -33.38 -14.45
CA SER A 225 0.98 -33.63 -13.94
C SER A 225 2.10 -34.35 -14.75
N ASN A 226 3.31 -33.80 -14.54
CA ASN A 226 4.69 -34.33 -14.60
C ASN A 226 5.42 -34.81 -15.92
N SER A 227 5.99 -33.86 -16.70
CA SER A 227 7.01 -33.94 -17.82
C SER A 227 8.49 -34.11 -17.37
N PRO A 228 9.55 -33.63 -18.10
CA PRO A 228 10.02 -33.78 -19.54
C PRO A 228 11.26 -34.77 -19.86
N ARG A 229 12.40 -34.41 -20.54
CA ARG A 229 13.87 -34.78 -20.26
C ARG A 229 14.96 -34.30 -21.24
N SER A 230 16.10 -33.80 -20.70
CA SER A 230 17.38 -33.69 -21.44
C SER A 230 18.04 -35.03 -21.74
N SER A 231 18.74 -35.03 -22.87
CA SER A 231 20.11 -35.53 -22.96
C SER A 231 20.83 -34.61 -23.97
N ALA A 232 22.09 -34.21 -23.86
CA ALA A 232 23.29 -34.93 -23.41
C ALA A 232 23.42 -36.35 -24.00
N GLN A 233 23.33 -36.70 -25.29
CA GLN A 233 23.06 -36.08 -26.62
C GLN A 233 23.36 -34.58 -26.89
N ILE A 234 23.38 -34.19 -28.17
CA ILE A 234 22.96 -32.83 -28.53
C ILE A 234 21.53 -32.71 -28.00
N ILE A 235 21.15 -31.62 -27.31
CA ILE A 235 19.77 -31.46 -26.82
C ILE A 235 18.86 -31.71 -28.02
N ASP A 236 17.95 -32.69 -27.93
CA ASP A 236 16.96 -32.90 -28.99
C ASP A 236 15.91 -31.79 -28.87
N ALA A 237 16.35 -30.62 -29.33
CA ALA A 237 15.67 -29.34 -29.37
C ALA A 237 14.41 -29.37 -30.23
N SER A 238 14.07 -30.51 -30.84
CA SER A 238 12.85 -30.68 -31.62
C SER A 238 11.59 -30.41 -30.80
N ASP A 239 11.63 -30.68 -29.48
CA ASP A 239 10.47 -30.67 -28.60
C ASP A 239 10.53 -29.62 -27.45
N GLY A 240 11.69 -29.01 -27.16
CA GLY A 240 11.82 -27.85 -26.25
C GLY A 240 12.93 -27.90 -25.18
N ILE A 241 12.79 -27.07 -24.12
CA ILE A 241 13.63 -26.97 -22.91
C ILE A 241 12.73 -26.82 -21.67
N TYR A 242 13.06 -27.48 -20.55
CA TYR A 242 12.56 -27.15 -19.21
C TYR A 242 13.62 -27.26 -18.11
N VAL A 243 13.60 -26.31 -17.18
CA VAL A 243 14.50 -26.23 -16.02
C VAL A 243 13.68 -26.13 -14.73
N GLU A 244 14.12 -26.84 -13.69
CA GLU A 244 13.66 -26.65 -12.31
C GLU A 244 14.82 -26.42 -11.34
N ASN A 245 14.69 -25.40 -10.50
CA ASN A 245 15.65 -25.03 -9.49
C ASN A 245 14.96 -24.75 -8.15
N MET A 246 15.55 -25.24 -7.07
CA MET A 246 15.20 -24.89 -5.69
C MET A 246 16.48 -24.51 -4.94
N LEU A 247 16.50 -23.32 -4.39
CA LEU A 247 17.63 -22.72 -3.67
C LEU A 247 17.20 -22.46 -2.22
N GLY A 248 17.82 -23.15 -1.26
CA GLY A 248 17.70 -22.84 0.17
C GLY A 248 18.95 -22.13 0.66
N LEU A 249 18.81 -20.91 1.19
CA LEU A 249 19.91 -20.15 1.78
C LEU A 249 19.61 -19.86 3.25
N SER A 250 20.59 -20.08 4.13
CA SER A 250 20.52 -19.68 5.54
C SER A 250 21.67 -18.73 5.90
N ASP A 251 21.40 -17.80 6.82
CA ASP A 251 22.38 -16.82 7.28
C ASP A 251 22.93 -17.13 8.68
N ARG A 252 23.76 -16.23 9.23
CA ARG A 252 24.36 -16.40 10.57
C ARG A 252 23.41 -16.13 11.74
N GLN A 253 22.20 -15.63 11.50
CA GLN A 253 21.16 -15.42 12.51
C GLN A 253 20.18 -16.61 12.57
N GLY A 254 20.13 -17.43 11.51
CA GLY A 254 19.18 -18.54 11.36
C GLY A 254 18.01 -18.21 10.43
N ARG A 255 18.03 -17.01 9.83
CA ARG A 255 17.05 -16.59 8.83
C ARG A 255 17.27 -17.41 7.57
N THR A 256 16.18 -17.82 6.94
CA THR A 256 16.20 -18.68 5.75
C THR A 256 15.43 -18.04 4.60
N LEU A 257 16.02 -18.05 3.42
CA LEU A 257 15.41 -17.73 2.15
C LEU A 257 15.29 -19.03 1.33
N VAL A 258 14.09 -19.38 0.90
CA VAL A 258 13.88 -20.39 -0.15
C VAL A 258 13.48 -19.64 -1.43
N VAL A 259 14.10 -20.00 -2.55
CA VAL A 259 13.72 -19.53 -3.89
C VAL A 259 13.52 -20.75 -4.77
N GLU A 260 12.43 -20.78 -5.50
CA GLU A 260 12.20 -21.78 -6.55
C GLU A 260 12.01 -21.09 -7.90
N ALA A 261 12.50 -21.73 -8.96
CA ALA A 261 12.41 -21.22 -10.31
C ALA A 261 12.18 -22.36 -11.30
N PHE A 262 11.13 -22.21 -12.11
CA PHE A 262 10.70 -23.12 -13.16
C PHE A 262 10.62 -22.34 -14.47
N ALA A 263 11.09 -22.93 -15.56
CA ALA A 263 10.98 -22.36 -16.89
C ALA A 263 10.77 -23.46 -17.92
N ALA A 264 9.83 -23.28 -18.86
CA ALA A 264 9.56 -24.21 -19.96
C ALA A 264 9.39 -23.46 -21.27
N THR A 265 10.04 -23.90 -22.35
CA THR A 265 9.68 -23.42 -23.70
C THR A 265 8.30 -23.92 -24.09
N THR A 266 7.60 -23.11 -24.87
CA THR A 266 6.29 -23.43 -25.42
C THR A 266 6.21 -22.95 -26.88
N ASP A 267 5.44 -23.68 -27.68
CA ASP A 267 5.03 -23.26 -29.04
C ASP A 267 4.07 -22.06 -29.06
N ARG A 268 3.81 -21.45 -27.89
CA ARG A 268 2.93 -20.30 -27.74
C ARG A 268 3.55 -19.08 -28.41
N ARG A 269 3.25 -18.92 -29.70
CA ARG A 269 3.50 -17.67 -30.41
C ARG A 269 2.64 -16.58 -29.75
N PRO A 270 3.24 -15.53 -29.18
CA PRO A 270 2.46 -14.46 -28.58
C PRO A 270 1.58 -13.79 -29.63
N SER A 271 0.42 -13.30 -29.22
CA SER A 271 -0.54 -12.64 -30.12
C SER A 271 0.01 -11.38 -30.80
N HIS A 272 1.07 -10.79 -30.23
CA HIS A 272 1.74 -9.60 -30.73
C HIS A 272 3.24 -9.86 -30.89
N ALA A 273 3.81 -9.53 -32.05
CA ALA A 273 5.21 -9.86 -32.40
C ALA A 273 6.26 -9.12 -31.55
N ASN A 274 5.89 -8.02 -30.90
CA ASN A 274 6.76 -7.22 -30.04
C ASN A 274 6.58 -7.52 -28.54
N LEU A 275 5.72 -8.47 -28.17
CA LEU A 275 5.48 -8.83 -26.78
C LEU A 275 6.67 -9.63 -26.23
N VAL A 276 7.28 -9.11 -25.16
CA VAL A 276 8.47 -9.66 -24.49
C VAL A 276 8.10 -10.44 -23.24
N ALA A 277 7.13 -10.00 -22.46
CA ALA A 277 6.75 -10.71 -21.24
C ALA A 277 5.29 -10.41 -20.85
N HIS A 278 4.67 -11.36 -20.17
CA HIS A 278 3.38 -11.20 -19.51
C HIS A 278 3.39 -12.05 -18.24
N VAL A 279 3.69 -11.40 -17.12
CA VAL A 279 3.97 -12.03 -15.82
C VAL A 279 3.03 -11.49 -14.76
N LEU A 280 2.33 -12.41 -14.12
CA LEU A 280 1.56 -12.20 -12.91
C LEU A 280 2.51 -12.25 -11.71
N VAL A 281 2.46 -11.27 -10.81
CA VAL A 281 3.27 -11.22 -9.59
C VAL A 281 2.36 -10.99 -8.39
N SER A 282 2.24 -11.98 -7.51
CA SER A 282 1.48 -11.90 -6.26
C SER A 282 2.44 -11.87 -5.07
N GLN A 283 2.16 -11.04 -4.07
CA GLN A 283 3.07 -10.81 -2.95
C GLN A 283 2.38 -10.58 -1.60
N GLN A 284 3.04 -11.05 -0.54
CA GLN A 284 2.73 -10.75 0.86
C GLN A 284 4.08 -10.67 1.60
N VAL A 285 4.55 -9.44 1.84
CA VAL A 285 5.93 -9.16 2.27
C VAL A 285 5.94 -8.47 3.62
N ASP A 286 6.61 -9.06 4.60
CA ASP A 286 7.11 -8.36 5.78
C ASP A 286 8.45 -7.71 5.42
N VAL A 287 8.39 -6.42 5.14
CA VAL A 287 9.54 -5.66 4.65
C VAL A 287 10.53 -5.34 5.77
N ASP A 288 10.11 -5.36 7.04
CA ASP A 288 11.02 -5.15 8.17
C ASP A 288 11.99 -6.35 8.28
N ILE A 289 11.51 -7.56 8.03
CA ILE A 289 12.35 -8.76 7.89
C ILE A 289 13.25 -8.66 6.65
N LEU A 290 12.71 -8.27 5.49
CA LEU A 290 13.46 -8.18 4.23
C LEU A 290 14.61 -7.15 4.28
N VAL A 291 14.37 -5.97 4.85
CA VAL A 291 15.40 -4.92 5.05
C VAL A 291 16.46 -5.37 6.06
N GLY A 292 16.03 -6.02 7.15
CA GLY A 292 16.93 -6.64 8.11
C GLY A 292 17.79 -7.76 7.49
N ALA A 293 17.23 -8.56 6.58
CA ALA A 293 17.91 -9.64 5.87
C ALA A 293 19.01 -9.11 4.94
N MET A 294 18.71 -8.06 4.17
CA MET A 294 19.65 -7.45 3.23
C MET A 294 20.63 -6.45 3.89
N ASN A 295 20.50 -6.18 5.20
CA ASN A 295 21.32 -5.22 5.95
C ASN A 295 21.37 -3.82 5.31
N LEU A 296 20.25 -3.39 4.73
CA LEU A 296 20.15 -2.14 3.99
C LEU A 296 19.86 -0.97 4.94
N THR A 297 20.89 -0.18 5.28
CA THR A 297 20.69 1.14 5.86
C THR A 297 20.20 2.10 4.78
N ILE A 298 18.90 2.41 4.80
CA ILE A 298 18.26 3.33 3.86
C ILE A 298 17.65 4.49 4.64
N ASP A 299 17.96 5.72 4.24
CA ASP A 299 17.53 6.96 4.91
C ASP A 299 16.01 7.26 4.77
N TYR A 300 15.21 6.30 4.30
CA TYR A 300 13.77 6.39 4.09
C TYR A 300 13.09 5.02 4.28
N ASP A 301 11.84 5.01 4.73
CA ASP A 301 11.10 3.77 5.02
C ASP A 301 10.66 3.04 3.74
N VAL A 302 11.52 2.15 3.23
CA VAL A 302 11.23 1.33 2.03
C VAL A 302 9.98 0.45 2.22
N ALA A 303 9.69 0.00 3.44
CA ALA A 303 8.49 -0.75 3.75
C ALA A 303 7.21 0.02 3.40
N SER A 304 7.17 1.32 3.66
CA SER A 304 6.07 2.20 3.24
C SER A 304 5.90 2.28 1.72
N LEU A 305 6.98 2.16 0.95
CA LEU A 305 6.91 2.17 -0.52
C LEU A 305 6.44 0.82 -1.08
N VAL A 306 6.83 -0.29 -0.46
CA VAL A 306 6.32 -1.63 -0.82
C VAL A 306 4.82 -1.76 -0.45
N ASN A 307 4.37 -1.13 0.64
CA ASN A 307 2.94 -1.06 1.00
C ASN A 307 2.06 -0.33 -0.04
N LEU A 308 2.64 0.50 -0.93
CA LEU A 308 1.90 1.08 -2.06
C LEU A 308 1.60 0.04 -3.16
N ALA A 309 2.43 -1.00 -3.28
CA ALA A 309 2.29 -1.99 -4.34
C ALA A 309 1.04 -2.86 -4.08
N PRO A 310 0.22 -3.12 -5.11
CA PRO A 310 -0.93 -4.04 -5.02
C PRO A 310 -0.50 -5.45 -4.58
N SER A 311 -1.42 -6.20 -3.98
CA SER A 311 -1.20 -7.60 -3.61
C SER A 311 -0.91 -8.49 -4.82
N THR A 312 -1.55 -8.22 -5.97
CA THR A 312 -1.22 -8.88 -7.23
C THR A 312 -1.10 -7.87 -8.38
N LEU A 313 0.00 -7.97 -9.12
CA LEU A 313 0.32 -7.21 -10.32
C LEU A 313 0.28 -8.12 -11.56
N LEU A 314 -0.04 -7.55 -12.71
CA LEU A 314 0.07 -8.18 -14.02
C LEU A 314 0.90 -7.26 -14.92
N ILE A 315 2.15 -7.65 -15.15
CA ILE A 315 3.17 -6.86 -15.83
C ILE A 315 3.32 -7.40 -17.25
N THR A 316 3.08 -6.53 -18.23
CA THR A 316 3.20 -6.85 -19.66
C THR A 316 4.28 -5.95 -20.27
N VAL A 317 5.28 -6.54 -20.92
CA VAL A 317 6.45 -5.82 -21.47
C VAL A 317 6.47 -5.96 -22.97
N TYR A 318 6.62 -4.85 -23.68
CA TYR A 318 6.75 -4.79 -25.14
C TYR A 318 8.07 -4.14 -25.54
N VAL A 319 8.59 -4.48 -26.73
CA VAL A 319 9.77 -3.84 -27.33
C VAL A 319 9.38 -2.99 -28.54
N ASP A 320 10.00 -1.80 -28.69
CA ASP A 320 9.81 -0.82 -29.76
C ASP A 320 8.33 -0.52 -30.13
N THR A 321 7.41 -0.68 -29.18
CA THR A 321 5.97 -0.50 -29.38
C THR A 321 5.55 0.83 -28.77
N PRO A 322 4.81 1.70 -29.48
CA PRO A 322 4.33 2.96 -28.93
C PRO A 322 3.47 2.76 -27.66
N VAL A 323 3.59 3.68 -26.69
CA VAL A 323 2.90 3.58 -25.40
C VAL A 323 1.38 3.42 -25.55
N GLU A 324 0.76 4.15 -26.48
CA GLU A 324 -0.69 4.05 -26.75
C GLU A 324 -1.14 2.72 -27.36
N GLU A 325 -0.28 2.07 -28.14
CA GLU A 325 -0.54 0.75 -28.73
C GLU A 325 -0.41 -0.33 -27.65
N ALA A 326 0.71 -0.34 -26.93
CA ALA A 326 0.95 -1.20 -25.78
C ALA A 326 -0.14 -1.07 -24.69
N ARG A 327 -0.70 0.13 -24.49
CA ARG A 327 -1.83 0.39 -23.58
C ARG A 327 -3.09 -0.36 -23.99
N VAL A 328 -3.43 -0.39 -25.29
CA VAL A 328 -4.62 -1.08 -25.81
C VAL A 328 -4.42 -2.59 -25.75
N ASP A 329 -3.25 -3.08 -26.15
CA ASP A 329 -2.96 -4.51 -26.18
C ASP A 329 -2.86 -5.11 -24.77
N ALA A 330 -2.20 -4.41 -23.84
CA ALA A 330 -2.11 -4.84 -22.45
C ALA A 330 -3.48 -4.88 -21.75
N ALA A 331 -4.40 -3.96 -22.09
CA ALA A 331 -5.76 -3.98 -21.57
C ALA A 331 -6.55 -5.20 -22.08
N GLN A 332 -6.34 -5.62 -23.34
CA GLN A 332 -6.92 -6.87 -23.87
C GLN A 332 -6.32 -8.10 -23.20
N MET A 333 -5.00 -8.11 -22.99
CA MET A 333 -4.32 -9.20 -22.27
C MET A 333 -4.78 -9.30 -20.81
N ALA A 334 -4.97 -8.16 -20.12
CA ALA A 334 -5.51 -8.12 -18.77
C ALA A 334 -6.96 -8.63 -18.70
N ALA A 335 -7.78 -8.37 -19.73
CA ALA A 335 -9.12 -8.95 -19.84
C ALA A 335 -9.09 -10.48 -20.07
N ALA A 336 -8.15 -10.98 -20.89
CA ALA A 336 -7.95 -12.42 -21.07
C ALA A 336 -7.40 -13.12 -19.81
N ALA A 337 -6.52 -12.45 -19.05
CA ALA A 337 -6.06 -12.92 -17.74
C ALA A 337 -7.20 -12.90 -16.71
N ALA A 338 -8.07 -11.89 -16.74
CA ALA A 338 -9.27 -11.83 -15.91
C ALA A 338 -10.23 -12.98 -16.20
N GLU A 339 -10.40 -13.35 -17.47
CA GLU A 339 -11.18 -14.52 -17.89
C GLU A 339 -10.53 -15.84 -17.46
N ARG A 340 -9.19 -15.97 -17.57
CA ARG A 340 -8.44 -17.18 -17.18
C ARG A 340 -8.47 -17.44 -15.66
N TYR A 341 -8.14 -16.43 -14.87
CA TYR A 341 -7.99 -16.59 -13.41
C TYR A 341 -9.28 -16.28 -12.64
N GLY A 342 -10.28 -15.65 -13.28
CA GLY A 342 -11.52 -15.21 -12.64
C GLY A 342 -11.37 -13.92 -11.83
N TRP A 343 -10.25 -13.20 -11.96
CA TRP A 343 -9.89 -12.03 -11.16
C TRP A 343 -10.17 -10.73 -11.88
N ALA A 344 -10.60 -9.69 -11.15
CA ALA A 344 -10.77 -8.37 -11.74
C ALA A 344 -9.42 -7.65 -11.84
N PHE A 345 -8.81 -7.62 -13.03
CA PHE A 345 -7.66 -6.77 -13.30
C PHE A 345 -8.08 -5.34 -13.67
N ARG A 346 -7.47 -4.35 -13.04
CA ARG A 346 -7.61 -2.93 -13.38
C ARG A 346 -6.32 -2.43 -14.00
N PHE A 347 -6.43 -1.76 -15.14
CA PHE A 347 -5.28 -1.20 -15.83
C PHE A 347 -4.72 0.01 -15.08
N MET A 348 -3.41 0.03 -14.82
CA MET A 348 -2.72 1.10 -14.08
C MET A 348 -2.12 2.15 -15.02
N GLY A 349 -1.47 1.71 -16.09
CA GLY A 349 -0.72 2.57 -16.99
C GLY A 349 0.21 1.78 -17.89
N ALA A 350 0.68 2.42 -18.97
CA ALA A 350 1.82 1.99 -19.76
C ALA A 350 2.82 3.13 -19.84
N PHE A 351 4.11 2.83 -19.75
CA PHE A 351 5.19 3.82 -19.77
C PHE A 351 6.46 3.24 -20.40
N GLU A 352 7.27 4.10 -21.01
CA GLU A 352 8.60 3.74 -21.50
C GLU A 352 9.54 3.52 -20.29
N ALA A 353 10.19 2.37 -20.25
CA ALA A 353 11.18 2.06 -19.23
C ALA A 353 12.42 2.96 -19.38
N PRO A 354 13.15 3.28 -18.29
CA PRO A 354 14.40 4.02 -18.37
C PRO A 354 15.40 3.35 -19.34
N GLU A 355 16.25 4.13 -20.00
CA GLU A 355 17.27 3.61 -20.92
C GLU A 355 18.24 2.67 -20.17
N MET A 356 18.06 1.36 -20.36
CA MET A 356 18.94 0.35 -19.77
C MET A 356 20.15 0.09 -20.68
N LYS A 357 21.34 0.05 -20.08
CA LYS A 357 22.61 -0.23 -20.78
C LYS A 357 23.23 -1.48 -20.21
N PHE A 358 23.47 -2.47 -21.06
CA PHE A 358 24.17 -3.70 -20.71
C PHE A 358 25.56 -3.69 -21.37
N ASN A 359 26.63 -3.73 -20.57
CA ASN A 359 28.02 -3.62 -21.03
C ASN A 359 28.30 -2.43 -21.99
N GLY A 360 27.60 -1.31 -21.79
CA GLY A 360 27.71 -0.09 -22.61
C GLY A 360 26.81 -0.06 -23.85
N THR A 361 26.18 -1.18 -24.22
CA THR A 361 25.17 -1.25 -25.28
C THR A 361 23.80 -0.89 -24.72
N SER A 362 23.12 0.10 -25.30
CA SER A 362 21.72 0.40 -24.96
C SER A 362 20.80 -0.73 -25.43
N LEU A 363 19.91 -1.18 -24.57
CA LEU A 363 18.82 -2.09 -24.93
C LEU A 363 17.81 -1.35 -25.85
N PRO A 364 17.04 -2.09 -26.68
CA PRO A 364 15.93 -1.51 -27.45
C PRO A 364 14.88 -0.91 -26.52
N ARG A 365 13.99 -0.05 -27.06
CA ARG A 365 13.02 0.66 -26.22
C ARG A 365 12.02 -0.34 -25.64
N LEU A 366 11.83 -0.32 -24.33
CA LEU A 366 10.87 -1.18 -23.66
C LEU A 366 9.71 -0.35 -23.14
N VAL A 367 8.49 -0.80 -23.39
CA VAL A 367 7.28 -0.25 -22.77
C VAL A 367 6.73 -1.27 -21.80
N VAL A 368 6.57 -0.85 -20.55
CA VAL A 368 6.01 -1.67 -19.48
C VAL A 368 4.58 -1.20 -19.25
N ALA A 369 3.63 -2.11 -19.40
CA ALA A 369 2.23 -1.92 -19.11
C ALA A 369 1.85 -2.73 -17.87
N VAL A 370 1.23 -2.08 -16.90
CA VAL A 370 0.91 -2.66 -15.60
C VAL A 370 -0.61 -2.67 -15.41
N SER A 371 -1.13 -3.81 -14.99
CA SER A 371 -2.46 -3.95 -14.40
C SER A 371 -2.34 -4.53 -12.99
N TYR A 372 -3.38 -4.45 -12.17
CA TYR A 372 -3.38 -4.96 -10.81
C TYR A 372 -4.70 -5.61 -10.42
N SER A 373 -4.65 -6.43 -9.37
CA SER A 373 -5.82 -6.97 -8.68
C SER A 373 -5.56 -7.01 -7.17
N ASP A 374 -6.63 -6.93 -6.38
CA ASP A 374 -6.57 -6.96 -4.90
C ASP A 374 -6.48 -8.40 -4.33
N ILE A 375 -6.24 -9.38 -5.21
CA ILE A 375 -6.07 -10.80 -4.90
C ILE A 375 -4.78 -11.03 -4.12
N GLY A 376 -4.86 -11.78 -3.02
CA GLY A 376 -3.73 -12.15 -2.17
C GLY A 376 -3.00 -13.43 -2.63
N VAL A 377 -1.85 -13.69 -2.01
CA VAL A 377 -1.00 -14.87 -2.30
C VAL A 377 -1.76 -16.19 -2.13
N GLU A 378 -2.60 -16.32 -1.10
CA GLU A 378 -3.41 -17.52 -0.85
C GLU A 378 -4.31 -17.90 -2.04
N GLU A 379 -4.96 -16.90 -2.66
CA GLU A 379 -5.83 -17.10 -3.83
C GLU A 379 -5.04 -17.25 -5.15
N ALA A 380 -3.81 -16.72 -5.21
CA ALA A 380 -2.95 -16.81 -6.39
C ALA A 380 -2.10 -18.10 -6.45
N ALA A 381 -1.72 -18.66 -5.30
CA ALA A 381 -0.85 -19.83 -5.19
C ALA A 381 -1.31 -21.08 -5.99
N PRO A 382 -2.62 -21.40 -6.11
CA PRO A 382 -3.07 -22.52 -6.94
C PRO A 382 -2.73 -22.39 -8.44
N PHE A 383 -2.53 -21.16 -8.93
CA PHE A 383 -2.22 -20.87 -10.34
C PHE A 383 -0.72 -20.66 -10.59
N PHE A 384 0.08 -20.47 -9.53
CA PHE A 384 1.50 -20.13 -9.64
C PHE A 384 2.32 -21.18 -10.41
N LEU A 385 2.04 -22.46 -10.20
CA LEU A 385 2.69 -23.58 -10.92
C LEU A 385 1.79 -24.19 -12.01
N GLU A 386 0.80 -23.45 -12.53
CA GLU A 386 -0.01 -23.94 -13.66
C GLU A 386 0.89 -24.23 -14.87
N GLY A 387 0.78 -25.43 -15.45
CA GLY A 387 1.70 -25.90 -16.50
C GLY A 387 3.06 -26.41 -15.99
N PHE A 388 3.37 -26.27 -14.69
CA PHE A 388 4.57 -26.77 -14.00
C PHE A 388 4.32 -27.88 -12.98
N VAL A 389 3.14 -27.92 -12.33
CA VAL A 389 2.67 -29.18 -11.74
C VAL A 389 2.47 -30.22 -12.86
N GLU A 390 2.24 -29.74 -14.09
CA GLU A 390 2.60 -30.29 -15.41
C GLU A 390 3.94 -31.05 -15.52
N ARG A 391 4.90 -30.86 -14.61
CA ARG A 391 6.33 -31.03 -14.92
C ARG A 391 7.23 -31.80 -13.96
N GLY A 392 6.78 -32.25 -12.80
CA GLY A 392 7.47 -33.27 -12.02
C GLY A 392 8.25 -32.76 -10.82
N GLY A 393 9.00 -33.66 -10.23
CA GLY A 393 10.07 -33.36 -9.28
C GLY A 393 9.75 -32.27 -8.26
N LEU A 394 10.52 -31.19 -8.35
CA LEU A 394 10.44 -30.06 -7.43
C LEU A 394 9.12 -29.29 -7.56
N ALA A 395 8.54 -29.19 -8.76
CA ALA A 395 7.29 -28.46 -8.96
C ALA A 395 6.11 -29.11 -8.23
N GLN A 396 6.07 -30.45 -8.16
CA GLN A 396 5.06 -31.16 -7.37
C GLN A 396 5.26 -30.95 -5.86
N ALA A 397 6.51 -30.90 -5.39
CA ALA A 397 6.82 -30.65 -3.98
C ALA A 397 6.43 -29.23 -3.55
N VAL A 398 6.80 -28.21 -4.34
CA VAL A 398 6.41 -26.81 -4.07
C VAL A 398 4.90 -26.63 -4.15
N SER A 399 4.22 -27.23 -5.14
CA SER A 399 2.75 -27.17 -5.23
C SER A 399 2.09 -27.81 -4.01
N GLY A 400 2.63 -28.93 -3.51
CA GLY A 400 2.23 -29.53 -2.24
C GLY A 400 2.34 -28.54 -1.08
N ALA A 401 3.52 -27.93 -0.91
CA ALA A 401 3.82 -26.99 0.17
C ALA A 401 3.02 -25.67 0.10
N LEU A 402 2.67 -25.20 -1.10
CA LEU A 402 1.71 -24.10 -1.29
C LEU A 402 0.29 -24.54 -0.88
N SER A 403 -0.15 -25.73 -1.30
CA SER A 403 -1.49 -26.24 -1.02
C SER A 403 -1.73 -26.60 0.45
N SER A 404 -0.68 -26.95 1.20
CA SER A 404 -0.74 -27.18 2.65
C SER A 404 -0.66 -25.90 3.48
N GLY A 405 -0.31 -24.77 2.85
CA GLY A 405 -0.03 -23.51 3.53
C GLY A 405 1.38 -23.40 4.12
N ALA A 406 2.24 -24.41 3.97
CA ALA A 406 3.64 -24.35 4.41
C ALA A 406 4.42 -23.19 3.75
N LEU A 407 4.03 -22.81 2.54
CA LEU A 407 4.57 -21.67 1.79
C LEU A 407 3.66 -20.42 1.74
N ILE A 408 2.60 -20.35 2.57
CA ILE A 408 1.64 -19.25 2.60
C ILE A 408 1.73 -18.51 3.95
N PRO A 409 2.08 -17.20 3.99
CA PRO A 409 2.32 -16.51 5.24
C PRO A 409 1.09 -16.45 6.15
N GLY A 410 1.27 -16.85 7.42
CA GLY A 410 0.22 -16.89 8.43
C GLY A 410 -0.71 -18.11 8.39
N ALA A 411 -0.55 -19.04 7.43
CA ALA A 411 -1.37 -20.26 7.38
C ALA A 411 -1.05 -21.25 8.52
N SER A 412 0.20 -21.26 9.00
CA SER A 412 0.66 -22.04 10.15
C SER A 412 1.74 -21.30 10.94
N GLY A 413 2.06 -21.79 12.15
CA GLY A 413 3.16 -21.25 12.97
C GLY A 413 4.57 -21.60 12.47
N SER A 414 4.69 -22.33 11.36
CA SER A 414 5.95 -22.65 10.68
C SER A 414 5.99 -22.16 9.21
N SER A 415 4.94 -21.45 8.78
CA SER A 415 4.89 -20.81 7.46
C SER A 415 5.83 -19.58 7.42
N PRO A 416 6.33 -19.18 6.23
CA PRO A 416 7.22 -18.02 6.11
C PRO A 416 6.49 -16.73 6.48
N GLU A 417 7.21 -15.70 6.95
CA GLU A 417 6.62 -14.37 7.15
C GLU A 417 6.50 -13.57 5.84
N THR A 418 7.27 -13.93 4.81
CA THR A 418 7.23 -13.28 3.48
C THR A 418 7.09 -14.30 2.37
N THR A 419 6.29 -13.99 1.36
CA THR A 419 6.17 -14.78 0.12
C THR A 419 5.92 -13.88 -1.09
N LEU A 420 6.65 -14.16 -2.17
CA LEU A 420 6.51 -13.57 -3.50
C LEU A 420 6.34 -14.72 -4.50
N LEU A 421 5.34 -14.65 -5.37
CA LEU A 421 5.05 -15.63 -6.42
C LEU A 421 4.92 -14.90 -7.77
N ALA A 422 5.76 -15.23 -8.75
CA ALA A 422 5.76 -14.62 -10.08
C ALA A 422 5.62 -15.67 -11.18
N ALA A 423 4.49 -15.72 -11.90
CA ALA A 423 4.22 -16.71 -12.94
C ALA A 423 3.68 -16.09 -14.23
N GLY A 424 4.01 -16.66 -15.38
CA GLY A 424 3.55 -16.16 -16.68
C GLY A 424 4.45 -16.63 -17.82
N PHE A 425 4.73 -15.76 -18.79
CA PHE A 425 5.67 -16.07 -19.86
C PHE A 425 6.58 -14.91 -20.24
N ILE A 426 7.72 -15.27 -20.83
CA ILE A 426 8.76 -14.40 -21.37
C ILE A 426 9.08 -14.90 -22.79
N ASN A 427 8.89 -14.05 -23.79
CA ASN A 427 9.35 -14.22 -25.15
C ASN A 427 10.58 -13.33 -25.37
N PRO A 428 11.81 -13.86 -25.24
CA PRO A 428 13.01 -13.02 -25.36
C PRO A 428 13.40 -12.75 -26.82
N GLY A 429 12.89 -13.51 -27.80
CA GLY A 429 13.18 -13.34 -29.23
C GLY A 429 13.17 -11.89 -29.73
N PRO A 430 12.10 -11.10 -29.50
CA PRO A 430 12.04 -9.70 -29.90
C PRO A 430 13.17 -8.81 -29.35
N ILE A 431 13.75 -9.13 -28.19
CA ILE A 431 14.96 -8.45 -27.67
C ILE A 431 16.22 -9.04 -28.31
N LEU A 432 16.34 -10.36 -28.36
CA LEU A 432 17.51 -11.07 -28.89
C LEU A 432 17.77 -10.85 -30.39
N ASP A 433 16.75 -10.40 -31.14
CA ASP A 433 16.86 -9.98 -32.55
C ASP A 433 17.37 -8.55 -32.72
N ARG A 434 17.28 -7.73 -31.67
CA ARG A 434 17.61 -6.29 -31.68
C ARG A 434 18.94 -5.97 -30.99
N VAL A 435 19.43 -6.87 -30.13
CA VAL A 435 20.69 -6.72 -29.41
C VAL A 435 21.77 -7.59 -30.06
N GLN A 436 22.94 -7.01 -30.33
CA GLN A 436 24.13 -7.77 -30.70
C GLN A 436 24.66 -8.50 -29.46
N LEU A 437 24.42 -9.80 -29.38
CA LEU A 437 25.01 -10.65 -28.35
C LEU A 437 26.54 -10.73 -28.54
N PRO A 438 27.32 -10.79 -27.44
CA PRO A 438 28.74 -11.13 -27.54
C PRO A 438 28.90 -12.56 -28.08
N SER A 439 30.06 -12.87 -28.66
CA SER A 439 30.38 -14.24 -29.11
C SER A 439 30.33 -15.21 -27.94
N TYR A 440 29.45 -16.20 -28.03
CA TYR A 440 29.25 -17.30 -27.08
C TYR A 440 29.71 -18.63 -27.73
N PRO A 441 29.90 -19.72 -26.96
CA PRO A 441 30.30 -21.04 -27.49
C PRO A 441 29.26 -21.61 -28.49
N GLU A 442 29.71 -22.30 -29.54
CA GLU A 442 28.83 -22.88 -30.59
C GLU A 442 27.77 -23.84 -30.00
N GLU A 443 28.07 -24.45 -28.85
CA GLU A 443 27.17 -25.33 -28.09
C GLU A 443 25.91 -24.61 -27.55
N LEU A 444 25.89 -23.28 -27.51
CA LEU A 444 24.73 -22.48 -27.11
C LEU A 444 23.92 -21.93 -28.29
N ASP A 445 24.37 -22.07 -29.54
CA ASP A 445 23.64 -21.54 -30.72
C ASP A 445 22.25 -22.16 -30.87
N GLU A 446 22.13 -23.48 -30.65
CA GLU A 446 20.87 -24.21 -30.75
C GLU A 446 19.90 -23.81 -29.63
N LEU A 447 20.38 -23.78 -28.37
CA LEU A 447 19.61 -23.28 -27.22
C LEU A 447 19.11 -21.84 -27.44
N LEU A 448 19.97 -20.94 -27.93
CA LEU A 448 19.60 -19.57 -28.24
C LEU A 448 18.64 -19.48 -29.43
N ALA A 449 18.70 -20.42 -30.40
CA ALA A 449 17.73 -20.49 -31.49
C ALA A 449 16.33 -20.93 -31.01
N ILE A 450 16.23 -21.91 -30.10
CA ILE A 450 14.97 -22.31 -29.47
C ILE A 450 14.38 -21.12 -28.68
N VAL A 451 15.20 -20.53 -27.80
CA VAL A 451 14.79 -19.43 -26.92
C VAL A 451 14.45 -18.15 -27.72
N ARG A 452 15.08 -17.92 -28.87
CA ARG A 452 14.74 -16.83 -29.80
C ARG A 452 13.45 -17.09 -30.59
N SER A 453 13.06 -18.35 -30.82
CA SER A 453 11.93 -18.72 -31.68
C SER A 453 10.63 -19.10 -30.95
N GLY A 454 10.71 -19.43 -29.65
CA GLY A 454 9.55 -19.75 -28.79
C GLY A 454 9.38 -18.82 -27.58
N SER A 455 8.30 -19.03 -26.83
CA SER A 455 8.07 -18.34 -25.54
C SER A 455 8.45 -19.26 -24.39
N LEU A 456 9.10 -18.74 -23.35
CA LEU A 456 9.34 -19.42 -22.09
C LEU A 456 8.17 -19.12 -21.13
N ASP A 457 7.32 -20.10 -20.82
CA ASP A 457 6.52 -20.02 -19.60
C ASP A 457 7.50 -20.06 -18.40
N VAL A 458 7.22 -19.31 -17.34
CA VAL A 458 8.06 -19.18 -16.14
C VAL A 458 7.23 -19.14 -14.87
N ALA A 459 7.77 -19.68 -13.77
CA ALA A 459 7.26 -19.51 -12.41
C ALA A 459 8.44 -19.38 -11.44
N ILE A 460 8.52 -18.27 -10.70
CA ILE A 460 9.57 -17.96 -9.73
C ILE A 460 8.92 -17.58 -8.41
N GLY A 461 9.27 -18.28 -7.33
CA GLY A 461 8.77 -18.01 -5.99
C GLY A 461 9.91 -17.75 -5.03
N ALA A 462 9.64 -16.97 -3.98
CA ALA A 462 10.61 -16.62 -2.95
C ALA A 462 9.93 -16.47 -1.59
N HIS A 463 10.46 -17.17 -0.59
CA HIS A 463 9.88 -17.32 0.74
C HIS A 463 10.94 -17.06 1.81
N ILE A 464 10.61 -16.29 2.86
CA ILE A 464 11.55 -15.93 3.93
C ILE A 464 10.98 -16.32 5.29
N TRP A 465 11.81 -17.00 6.09
CA TRP A 465 11.59 -17.31 7.51
C TRP A 465 12.59 -16.56 8.38
N ARG A 466 12.12 -16.00 9.50
CA ARG A 466 12.96 -15.44 10.56
C ARG A 466 13.77 -16.53 11.28
N ASP A 467 13.12 -17.65 11.61
CA ASP A 467 13.70 -18.76 12.37
C ASP A 467 13.64 -20.09 11.59
N GLY A 468 14.13 -20.08 10.34
CA GLY A 468 13.99 -21.21 9.39
C GLY A 468 14.96 -22.38 9.58
N VAL A 469 15.77 -22.40 10.64
CA VAL A 469 16.78 -23.44 10.89
C VAL A 469 16.60 -24.14 12.23
N SER A 470 16.95 -25.43 12.28
CA SER A 470 16.96 -26.20 13.53
C SER A 470 18.32 -26.08 14.21
N ALA A 471 18.34 -25.54 15.43
CA ALA A 471 19.54 -25.43 16.27
C ALA A 471 19.91 -26.79 16.90
N ASP A 472 21.21 -27.09 16.97
CA ASP A 472 21.73 -28.27 17.68
C ASP A 472 22.93 -27.93 18.58
N ALA A 473 23.53 -28.95 19.21
CA ALA A 473 24.66 -28.75 20.13
C ALA A 473 25.98 -28.37 19.44
N GLY A 474 26.09 -28.59 18.12
CA GLY A 474 27.26 -28.30 17.29
C GLY A 474 27.13 -27.02 16.46
N GLY A 475 25.90 -26.60 16.12
CA GLY A 475 25.60 -25.39 15.36
C GLY A 475 24.12 -25.34 14.96
N PHE A 476 23.82 -25.32 13.66
CA PHE A 476 22.44 -25.39 13.14
C PHE A 476 22.36 -26.10 11.79
N THR A 477 21.14 -26.54 11.46
CA THR A 477 20.80 -27.22 10.20
C THR A 477 19.66 -26.50 9.49
N LEU A 478 19.90 -26.10 8.24
CA LEU A 478 18.87 -25.78 7.25
C LEU A 478 18.24 -27.09 6.78
N ASP A 479 16.92 -27.21 6.90
CA ASP A 479 16.18 -28.42 6.54
C ASP A 479 14.93 -28.07 5.71
N LEU A 480 15.06 -28.06 4.39
CA LEU A 480 13.94 -27.77 3.48
C LEU A 480 12.83 -28.83 3.59
N SER A 481 13.15 -30.05 4.03
CA SER A 481 12.14 -31.09 4.24
C SER A 481 11.13 -30.69 5.33
N SER A 482 11.60 -29.98 6.36
CA SER A 482 10.74 -29.45 7.42
C SER A 482 10.01 -28.15 7.04
N LEU A 483 10.63 -27.29 6.22
CA LEU A 483 10.01 -26.01 5.83
C LEU A 483 8.91 -26.20 4.78
N LEU A 484 9.06 -27.19 3.89
CA LEU A 484 8.10 -27.51 2.83
C LEU A 484 7.04 -28.54 3.26
N ASP A 485 7.16 -29.13 4.46
CA ASP A 485 6.38 -30.28 4.94
C ASP A 485 6.43 -31.50 3.97
N VAL A 486 7.64 -31.84 3.51
CA VAL A 486 7.89 -32.96 2.58
C VAL A 486 8.93 -33.93 3.14
N GLN A 487 8.70 -35.24 3.06
CA GLN A 487 9.66 -36.23 3.58
C GLN A 487 10.83 -36.54 2.63
N ALA A 488 10.61 -36.35 1.33
CA ALA A 488 11.57 -36.50 0.26
C ALA A 488 11.10 -35.70 -0.95
N VAL A 489 12.01 -35.41 -1.88
CA VAL A 489 11.69 -34.89 -3.21
C VAL A 489 12.26 -35.86 -4.25
N SER A 490 11.61 -35.95 -5.39
CA SER A 490 12.25 -36.40 -6.62
C SER A 490 12.79 -35.18 -7.36
N LEU A 491 13.87 -35.33 -8.11
CA LEU A 491 14.11 -34.42 -9.24
C LEU A 491 13.19 -34.86 -10.37
N SER A 492 12.75 -33.93 -11.21
CA SER A 492 11.87 -34.32 -12.30
C SER A 492 12.65 -35.29 -13.20
N PRO A 493 12.14 -36.50 -13.52
CA PRO A 493 12.90 -37.63 -14.11
C PRO A 493 13.30 -37.41 -15.58
N ALA A 494 13.60 -36.17 -15.89
CA ALA A 494 12.77 -35.49 -16.84
C ALA A 494 13.06 -33.99 -16.96
N ALA A 495 13.74 -33.29 -16.04
CA ALA A 495 14.17 -31.93 -16.41
C ALA A 495 15.26 -31.96 -17.50
N ASP A 496 15.45 -30.85 -18.21
CA ASP A 496 16.72 -30.62 -18.90
C ASP A 496 17.83 -30.23 -17.92
N LEU A 497 17.42 -29.69 -16.77
CA LEU A 497 18.25 -29.39 -15.62
C LEU A 497 17.37 -29.38 -14.35
N SER A 498 17.57 -30.34 -13.44
CA SER A 498 17.03 -30.28 -12.09
C SER A 498 18.12 -29.92 -11.08
N LEU A 499 17.85 -28.98 -10.18
CA LEU A 499 18.83 -28.50 -9.20
C LEU A 499 18.21 -28.21 -7.83
N ILE A 500 18.78 -28.78 -6.78
CA ILE A 500 18.58 -28.36 -5.38
C ILE A 500 19.92 -27.78 -4.90
N THR A 501 19.95 -26.49 -4.58
CA THR A 501 21.15 -25.82 -4.06
C THR A 501 20.92 -25.35 -2.63
N LEU A 502 21.77 -25.76 -1.71
CA LEU A 502 21.74 -25.33 -0.31
C LEU A 502 22.96 -24.50 0.01
N VAL A 503 22.76 -23.33 0.60
CA VAL A 503 23.81 -22.39 1.00
C VAL A 503 23.74 -22.19 2.51
N THR A 504 24.83 -22.50 3.21
CA THR A 504 24.96 -22.30 4.66
C THR A 504 26.25 -21.54 4.99
N PRO A 505 26.31 -20.79 6.10
CA PRO A 505 27.51 -20.05 6.44
C PRO A 505 28.61 -20.98 6.97
N ASN A 506 29.87 -20.72 6.60
CA ASN A 506 31.03 -21.51 7.03
C ASN A 506 31.82 -20.82 8.16
N ASN A 507 32.72 -21.58 8.78
CA ASN A 507 33.61 -21.17 9.88
C ASN A 507 35.02 -21.77 9.77
N THR A 508 35.55 -21.96 8.56
CA THR A 508 36.92 -22.46 8.36
C THR A 508 37.98 -21.55 8.97
N ARG A 509 37.72 -20.23 9.09
CA ARG A 509 38.54 -19.27 9.86
C ARG A 509 37.68 -18.16 10.49
N VAL A 510 38.18 -17.54 11.55
CA VAL A 510 37.59 -16.31 12.11
C VAL A 510 37.66 -15.20 11.06
N GLY A 511 36.51 -14.62 10.72
CA GLY A 511 36.39 -13.61 9.66
C GLY A 511 36.27 -14.18 8.24
N ASP A 512 36.20 -15.50 8.08
CA ASP A 512 35.85 -16.13 6.79
C ASP A 512 34.40 -15.81 6.43
N LEU A 513 34.16 -15.45 5.17
CA LEU A 513 32.84 -15.14 4.62
C LEU A 513 32.43 -16.13 3.52
N THR A 514 33.26 -17.13 3.19
CA THR A 514 32.95 -18.12 2.15
C THR A 514 31.86 -19.09 2.63
N PRO A 515 30.61 -19.07 2.13
CA PRO A 515 29.60 -20.08 2.48
C PRO A 515 30.00 -21.48 2.03
N ASN A 516 29.37 -22.49 2.63
CA ASN A 516 29.29 -23.83 2.09
C ASN A 516 28.09 -23.89 1.13
N ILE A 517 28.32 -24.41 -0.07
CA ILE A 517 27.34 -24.56 -1.14
C ILE A 517 27.23 -26.05 -1.44
N ARG A 518 26.01 -26.60 -1.40
CA ARG A 518 25.76 -28.01 -1.75
C ARG A 518 24.75 -28.07 -2.87
N VAL A 519 25.13 -28.66 -3.99
CA VAL A 519 24.29 -28.81 -5.19
C VAL A 519 23.92 -30.28 -5.35
N THR A 520 22.63 -30.59 -5.41
CA THR A 520 22.12 -31.91 -5.81
C THR A 520 21.44 -31.78 -7.16
N THR A 521 21.71 -32.69 -8.09
CA THR A 521 21.24 -32.60 -9.48
C THR A 521 20.96 -33.97 -10.09
N ASP A 522 20.19 -34.00 -11.19
CA ASP A 522 20.02 -35.17 -12.04
C ASP A 522 21.07 -35.26 -13.15
N GLN A 523 21.89 -34.22 -13.31
CA GLN A 523 22.88 -34.12 -14.36
C GLN A 523 24.12 -34.98 -14.08
N PRO A 524 24.65 -35.71 -15.09
CA PRO A 524 25.95 -36.37 -14.99
C PRO A 524 27.08 -35.40 -14.65
N GLU A 525 28.12 -35.86 -13.95
CA GLU A 525 29.32 -35.04 -13.61
C GLU A 525 30.00 -34.43 -14.85
N GLU A 526 29.89 -35.09 -16.02
CA GLU A 526 30.43 -34.65 -17.30
C GLU A 526 29.49 -33.70 -18.08
N SER A 527 28.32 -33.34 -17.53
CA SER A 527 27.33 -32.48 -18.20
C SER A 527 27.86 -31.05 -18.37
N TYR A 528 27.83 -30.55 -19.62
CA TYR A 528 28.22 -29.16 -19.92
C TYR A 528 27.36 -28.15 -19.15
N ILE A 529 26.06 -28.40 -19.03
CA ILE A 529 25.13 -27.52 -18.29
C ILE A 529 25.47 -27.50 -16.79
N LEU A 530 25.79 -28.67 -16.21
CA LEU A 530 26.26 -28.74 -14.83
C LEU A 530 27.58 -27.99 -14.67
N SER A 531 28.54 -28.15 -15.61
CA SER A 531 29.83 -27.45 -15.56
C SER A 531 29.68 -25.93 -15.64
N LEU A 532 28.70 -25.42 -16.41
CA LEU A 532 28.37 -24.00 -16.48
C LEU A 532 27.72 -23.52 -15.17
N TYR A 533 26.81 -24.31 -14.60
CA TYR A 533 26.19 -23.99 -13.31
C TYR A 533 27.21 -23.95 -12.17
N THR A 534 28.10 -24.94 -12.09
CA THR A 534 29.20 -24.95 -11.12
C THR A 534 30.13 -23.76 -11.33
N HIS A 535 30.47 -23.41 -12.58
CA HIS A 535 31.32 -22.26 -12.88
C HIS A 535 30.69 -20.91 -12.48
N LEU A 536 29.36 -20.77 -12.55
CA LEU A 536 28.66 -19.58 -12.04
C LEU A 536 28.74 -19.46 -10.50
N LEU A 537 28.96 -20.56 -9.79
CA LEU A 537 29.11 -20.61 -8.33
C LEU A 537 30.59 -20.66 -7.88
N GLU A 538 31.54 -20.92 -8.79
CA GLU A 538 32.98 -20.95 -8.56
C GLU A 538 33.50 -19.56 -8.15
N GLY A 539 33.65 -19.37 -6.84
CA GLY A 539 34.06 -18.10 -6.23
C GLY A 539 33.06 -17.55 -5.23
N LEU A 540 31.82 -18.07 -5.20
CA LEU A 540 30.83 -17.74 -4.18
C LEU A 540 31.05 -18.49 -2.86
N GLY A 541 31.60 -19.70 -2.88
CA GLY A 541 31.78 -20.51 -1.68
C GLY A 541 32.56 -21.81 -1.89
N ILE A 542 32.61 -22.65 -0.85
CA ILE A 542 33.13 -24.02 -0.91
C ILE A 542 32.00 -24.92 -1.41
N MET A 543 32.17 -25.56 -2.57
CA MET A 543 31.09 -26.29 -3.24
C MET A 543 31.26 -27.81 -3.14
N GLU A 544 30.16 -28.50 -2.85
CA GLU A 544 29.98 -29.95 -2.95
C GLU A 544 28.86 -30.23 -3.96
N VAL A 545 29.08 -31.13 -4.91
CA VAL A 545 28.09 -31.52 -5.93
C VAL A 545 27.75 -33.00 -5.76
N THR A 546 26.48 -33.37 -5.90
CA THR A 546 25.98 -34.74 -5.81
C THR A 546 24.98 -35.00 -6.94
N THR A 547 25.19 -36.05 -7.73
CA THR A 547 24.22 -36.50 -8.74
C THR A 547 23.32 -37.60 -8.15
N ASP A 548 22.03 -37.33 -8.01
CA ASP A 548 20.99 -38.26 -7.51
C ASP A 548 19.62 -37.87 -8.06
N GLU A 549 19.00 -38.71 -8.90
CA GLU A 549 17.67 -38.45 -9.48
C GLU A 549 16.52 -38.52 -8.45
N THR A 550 16.72 -39.23 -7.35
CA THR A 550 15.74 -39.35 -6.26
C THR A 550 16.37 -38.97 -4.92
N PRO A 551 16.64 -37.67 -4.70
CA PRO A 551 17.43 -37.21 -3.57
C PRO A 551 16.86 -37.67 -2.23
N GLY A 552 17.66 -38.44 -1.49
CA GLY A 552 17.31 -38.79 -0.11
C GLY A 552 17.18 -37.55 0.79
N PRO A 553 16.60 -37.67 2.01
CA PRO A 553 16.38 -36.52 2.90
C PRO A 553 17.63 -35.70 3.24
N GLY A 554 18.82 -36.29 3.05
CA GLY A 554 20.10 -35.59 3.17
C GLY A 554 20.29 -34.47 2.16
N ALA A 555 19.71 -34.53 0.96
CA ALA A 555 19.86 -33.50 -0.09
C ALA A 555 19.08 -32.21 0.20
N LEU A 556 18.04 -32.30 1.02
CA LEU A 556 17.25 -31.16 1.53
C LEU A 556 17.87 -30.54 2.80
N ARG A 557 19.03 -31.05 3.24
CA ARG A 557 19.67 -30.69 4.51
C ARG A 557 21.10 -30.22 4.33
N ALA A 558 21.41 -29.10 4.97
CA ALA A 558 22.77 -28.59 5.08
C ALA A 558 23.00 -28.07 6.50
N SER A 559 24.09 -28.52 7.12
CA SER A 559 24.43 -28.21 8.52
C SER A 559 25.72 -27.40 8.60
N THR A 560 25.82 -26.53 9.60
CA THR A 560 27.04 -25.79 9.92
C THR A 560 27.39 -25.94 11.40
N SER A 561 28.68 -25.80 11.74
CA SER A 561 29.19 -25.78 13.11
C SER A 561 29.20 -24.38 13.74
N LEU A 562 28.54 -23.42 13.10
CA LEU A 562 28.33 -22.09 13.68
C LEU A 562 27.20 -22.14 14.72
N PRO A 563 27.44 -21.69 15.96
CA PRO A 563 26.35 -21.50 16.91
C PRO A 563 25.48 -20.33 16.45
N LEU A 564 24.16 -20.47 16.55
CA LEU A 564 23.25 -19.34 16.44
C LEU A 564 23.56 -18.31 17.54
N PRO A 565 23.36 -17.00 17.25
CA PRO A 565 23.39 -15.98 18.27
C PRO A 565 22.25 -16.17 19.29
N PRO A 566 22.32 -15.54 20.47
CA PRO A 566 21.18 -15.45 21.38
C PRO A 566 19.95 -14.89 20.68
N TRP A 567 18.86 -15.67 20.65
CA TRP A 567 17.56 -15.17 20.20
C TRP A 567 17.04 -14.10 21.17
N ILE A 568 16.92 -12.86 20.68
CA ILE A 568 16.37 -11.73 21.44
C ILE A 568 15.08 -11.27 20.77
N GLU A 569 13.96 -11.46 21.45
CA GLU A 569 12.66 -10.93 21.01
C GLU A 569 12.52 -9.48 21.48
N ILE A 570 12.01 -8.57 20.63
CA ILE A 570 11.66 -7.19 21.00
C ILE A 570 10.14 -6.99 20.90
N GLU A 571 9.47 -7.01 22.04
CA GLU A 571 8.05 -6.69 22.15
C GLU A 571 7.86 -5.16 22.33
N LYS A 572 7.02 -4.53 21.49
CA LYS A 572 6.61 -3.13 21.63
C LYS A 572 5.13 -3.06 22.02
N MET A 573 4.87 -2.75 23.29
CA MET A 573 3.52 -2.62 23.84
C MET A 573 3.04 -1.16 23.89
N LEU A 574 1.74 -0.98 23.67
CA LEU A 574 1.04 0.31 23.73
C LEU A 574 -0.07 0.27 24.79
N ASP A 575 -0.21 1.30 25.62
CA ASP A 575 -1.33 1.43 26.56
C ASP A 575 -2.65 1.92 25.91
N GLY A 576 -2.60 2.27 24.63
CA GLY A 576 -3.76 2.57 23.79
C GLY A 576 -3.39 2.87 22.34
N TYR A 577 -4.27 2.52 21.40
CA TYR A 577 -4.04 2.68 19.96
C TYR A 577 -4.57 4.01 19.39
N THR A 578 -5.15 4.88 20.23
CA THR A 578 -5.81 6.12 19.79
C THR A 578 -4.99 7.36 20.15
N MET A 579 -4.14 7.79 19.22
CA MET A 579 -3.55 9.14 19.24
C MET A 579 -4.59 10.23 18.96
N GLY A 580 -4.19 11.49 19.06
CA GLY A 580 -5.00 12.65 18.71
C GLY A 580 -4.57 13.90 19.48
N PRO A 581 -5.06 15.10 19.13
CA PRO A 581 -4.62 16.35 19.72
C PRO A 581 -4.67 16.34 21.25
N GLY A 582 -3.51 16.45 21.88
CA GLY A 582 -3.35 16.47 23.35
C GLY A 582 -3.59 15.12 24.06
N LYS A 583 -3.79 14.02 23.33
CA LYS A 583 -3.78 12.66 23.90
C LYS A 583 -2.35 12.15 23.99
N THR A 584 -2.08 11.41 25.07
CA THR A 584 -0.80 10.74 25.32
C THR A 584 -0.99 9.23 25.23
N VAL A 585 -0.10 8.55 24.51
CA VAL A 585 0.04 7.09 24.49
C VAL A 585 1.38 6.72 25.11
N ARG A 586 1.40 5.75 26.02
CA ARG A 586 2.64 5.18 26.55
C ARG A 586 3.08 4.01 25.68
N VAL A 587 4.35 4.06 25.29
CA VAL A 587 5.06 2.96 24.65
C VAL A 587 5.94 2.29 25.71
N THR A 588 5.95 0.97 25.72
CA THR A 588 6.91 0.17 26.48
C THR A 588 7.58 -0.79 25.51
N VAL A 589 8.89 -0.74 25.40
CA VAL A 589 9.66 -1.66 24.56
C VAL A 589 10.45 -2.57 25.48
N THR A 590 10.24 -3.87 25.36
CA THR A 590 10.91 -4.92 26.15
C THR A 590 11.69 -5.81 25.20
N ALA A 591 13.00 -5.86 25.37
CA ALA A 591 13.83 -6.87 24.72
C ALA A 591 14.13 -8.01 25.70
N THR A 592 13.84 -9.24 25.33
CA THR A 592 14.02 -10.44 26.16
C THR A 592 14.92 -11.45 25.45
N ASN A 593 15.94 -11.96 26.14
CA ASN A 593 16.79 -13.02 25.60
C ASN A 593 16.15 -14.39 25.86
N HIS A 594 15.52 -14.95 24.84
CA HIS A 594 14.94 -16.31 24.86
C HIS A 594 15.99 -17.39 24.52
N GLY A 595 17.15 -16.98 24.01
CA GLY A 595 18.28 -17.86 23.73
C GLY A 595 18.94 -18.47 24.97
N SER A 596 19.70 -19.54 24.74
CA SER A 596 20.43 -20.28 25.79
C SER A 596 21.79 -19.67 26.17
N ARG A 597 22.19 -18.56 25.53
CA ARG A 597 23.50 -17.90 25.69
C ARG A 597 23.31 -16.41 25.98
N ALA A 598 24.26 -15.79 26.67
CA ALA A 598 24.19 -14.36 26.95
C ALA A 598 24.55 -13.52 25.72
N ALA A 599 23.84 -12.42 25.51
CA ALA A 599 24.24 -11.35 24.60
C ALA A 599 25.10 -10.31 25.33
N GLU A 600 25.99 -9.63 24.62
CA GLU A 600 26.89 -8.60 25.16
C GLU A 600 26.65 -7.25 24.46
N ASN A 601 27.05 -6.14 25.10
CA ASN A 601 26.97 -4.78 24.53
C ASN A 601 25.58 -4.44 23.96
N VAL A 602 24.53 -4.80 24.69
CA VAL A 602 23.13 -4.67 24.27
C VAL A 602 22.71 -3.20 24.30
N VAL A 603 22.17 -2.69 23.20
CA VAL A 603 21.72 -1.30 23.04
C VAL A 603 20.35 -1.28 22.37
N LEU A 604 19.31 -0.92 23.14
CA LEU A 604 17.92 -0.80 22.70
C LEU A 604 17.58 0.68 22.43
N ARG A 605 16.98 0.99 21.28
CA ARG A 605 16.62 2.34 20.83
C ARG A 605 15.21 2.39 20.23
N ASP A 606 14.48 3.46 20.53
CA ASP A 606 13.18 3.75 19.92
C ASP A 606 12.94 5.27 19.82
N THR A 607 13.58 5.92 18.85
CA THR A 607 13.53 7.40 18.66
C THR A 607 12.71 7.84 17.46
N GLY A 608 12.53 6.96 16.46
CA GLY A 608 12.15 7.34 15.08
C GLY A 608 10.85 8.14 14.94
N ILE A 609 9.90 8.04 15.88
CA ILE A 609 8.67 8.82 15.83
C ILE A 609 8.91 10.35 15.95
N ALA A 610 9.91 10.77 16.73
CA ALA A 610 10.24 12.19 16.89
C ALA A 610 11.02 12.73 15.68
N ASP A 611 11.84 11.86 15.07
CA ASP A 611 12.64 12.17 13.89
C ASP A 611 11.74 12.39 12.65
N VAL A 612 10.63 11.65 12.55
CA VAL A 612 9.61 11.77 11.49
C VAL A 612 8.58 12.87 11.76
N TYR A 613 8.07 12.99 12.99
CA TYR A 613 6.92 13.85 13.30
C TYR A 613 7.28 14.97 14.29
N GLY A 614 7.78 16.11 13.79
CA GLY A 614 8.05 17.30 14.62
C GLY A 614 6.85 17.91 15.37
N THR A 615 5.64 17.40 15.13
CA THR A 615 4.40 17.77 15.84
C THR A 615 4.12 16.87 17.06
N VAL A 616 4.94 15.86 17.30
CA VAL A 616 4.89 14.95 18.45
C VAL A 616 5.79 15.45 19.56
N THR A 617 5.35 15.33 20.80
CA THR A 617 6.21 15.49 21.99
C THR A 617 6.45 14.13 22.63
N VAL A 618 7.72 13.75 22.74
CA VAL A 618 8.16 12.50 23.39
C VAL A 618 8.73 12.81 24.77
N THR A 619 8.34 12.03 25.78
CA THR A 619 8.80 12.18 27.17
C THR A 619 9.07 10.81 27.81
N GLY A 620 10.25 10.61 28.41
CA GLY A 620 10.65 9.34 29.02
C GLY A 620 11.97 8.79 28.47
N GLU A 621 12.18 7.49 28.60
CA GLU A 621 13.39 6.79 28.17
C GLU A 621 13.16 6.16 26.78
N THR A 622 13.84 6.68 25.74
CA THR A 622 13.84 6.16 24.35
C THR A 622 15.13 5.44 23.97
N PHE A 623 16.06 5.32 24.92
CA PHE A 623 17.37 4.71 24.75
C PHE A 623 17.75 3.94 26.01
N LYS A 624 18.27 2.71 25.86
CA LYS A 624 18.80 1.93 26.97
C LYS A 624 19.98 1.07 26.55
N ALA A 625 20.95 0.89 27.44
CA ALA A 625 22.09 0.03 27.22
C ALA A 625 22.33 -0.90 28.42
N ALA A 626 22.75 -2.12 28.14
CA ALA A 626 23.16 -3.12 29.13
C ALA A 626 24.46 -3.80 28.68
N THR A 627 25.39 -4.02 29.60
CA THR A 627 26.67 -4.68 29.27
C THR A 627 26.49 -6.12 28.84
N SER A 628 25.49 -6.82 29.40
CA SER A 628 25.08 -8.15 28.98
C SER A 628 23.60 -8.41 29.30
N LEU A 629 22.97 -9.25 28.49
CA LEU A 629 21.61 -9.77 28.70
C LEU A 629 21.68 -11.30 28.73
N ALA A 630 21.59 -11.88 29.94
CA ALA A 630 21.67 -13.32 30.14
C ALA A 630 20.38 -14.06 29.71
N PRO A 631 20.41 -15.40 29.53
CA PRO A 631 19.22 -16.19 29.20
C PRO A 631 18.05 -15.91 30.15
N GLY A 632 16.86 -15.65 29.60
CA GLY A 632 15.65 -15.31 30.34
C GLY A 632 15.67 -13.95 31.05
N GLN A 633 16.64 -13.07 30.76
CA GLN A 633 16.63 -11.68 31.21
C GLN A 633 16.01 -10.77 30.15
N SER A 634 15.40 -9.68 30.63
CA SER A 634 14.84 -8.62 29.78
C SER A 634 15.41 -7.25 30.13
N VAL A 635 15.53 -6.39 29.12
CA VAL A 635 15.80 -4.96 29.27
C VAL A 635 14.65 -4.17 28.64
N ALA A 636 14.07 -3.23 29.38
CA ALA A 636 12.91 -2.47 28.94
C ALA A 636 13.09 -0.96 29.08
N LEU A 637 12.61 -0.22 28.09
CA LEU A 637 12.48 1.24 28.10
C LEU A 637 11.00 1.63 28.02
N SER A 638 10.67 2.83 28.50
CA SER A 638 9.29 3.34 28.41
C SER A 638 9.27 4.85 28.26
N TYR A 639 8.42 5.30 27.34
CA TYR A 639 8.22 6.70 27.03
C TYR A 639 6.75 6.96 26.69
N SER A 640 6.39 8.24 26.64
CA SER A 640 5.04 8.72 26.41
C SER A 640 5.05 9.71 25.26
N VAL A 641 4.18 9.45 24.29
CA VAL A 641 4.06 10.12 23.00
C VAL A 641 2.79 10.96 23.03
N THR A 642 2.89 12.27 22.75
CA THR A 642 1.72 13.16 22.68
C THR A 642 1.66 13.83 21.32
N ALA A 643 0.56 13.62 20.59
CA ALA A 643 0.31 14.27 19.31
C ALA A 643 -0.24 15.69 19.50
N ARG A 644 0.27 16.65 18.71
CA ARG A 644 -0.37 17.97 18.54
C ARG A 644 -1.51 17.94 17.53
N ASN A 645 -1.35 17.17 16.46
CA ASN A 645 -2.25 17.16 15.31
C ASN A 645 -3.12 15.89 15.30
N PRO A 646 -4.27 15.90 14.60
CA PRO A 646 -5.01 14.69 14.24
C PRO A 646 -4.31 13.97 13.07
N GLY A 647 -4.54 12.68 12.94
CA GLY A 647 -4.05 11.87 11.82
C GLY A 647 -3.67 10.44 12.19
N THR A 648 -2.89 9.84 11.30
CA THR A 648 -2.33 8.49 11.38
C THR A 648 -0.81 8.57 11.55
N TYR A 649 -0.33 8.17 12.73
CA TYR A 649 1.08 8.17 13.08
C TYR A 649 1.65 6.76 12.97
N THR A 650 2.76 6.60 12.26
CA THR A 650 3.50 5.34 12.17
C THR A 650 4.65 5.34 13.18
N LEU A 651 4.62 4.43 14.15
CA LEU A 651 5.75 4.14 15.01
C LEU A 651 6.64 3.14 14.28
N MET A 652 7.82 3.61 13.89
CA MET A 652 8.89 2.77 13.37
C MET A 652 9.22 1.62 14.35
N PRO A 653 9.76 0.49 13.86
CA PRO A 653 10.37 -0.53 14.69
C PRO A 653 11.36 0.05 15.72
N ALA A 654 11.33 -0.48 16.95
CA ALA A 654 12.43 -0.28 17.88
C ALA A 654 13.60 -1.18 17.44
N MET A 655 14.83 -0.68 17.56
CA MET A 655 16.03 -1.41 17.15
C MET A 655 16.86 -1.78 18.37
N LEU A 656 17.28 -3.04 18.45
CA LEU A 656 18.27 -3.50 19.41
C LEU A 656 19.52 -3.97 18.67
N THR A 657 20.69 -3.48 19.06
CA THR A 657 21.97 -4.05 18.64
C THR A 657 22.65 -4.76 19.80
N TYR A 658 23.39 -5.82 19.49
CA TYR A 658 24.17 -6.59 20.47
C TYR A 658 25.40 -7.21 19.81
N SER A 659 26.33 -7.70 20.61
CA SER A 659 27.47 -8.49 20.15
C SER A 659 27.42 -9.91 20.69
N TYR A 660 27.80 -10.87 19.86
CA TYR A 660 27.97 -12.26 20.25
C TYR A 660 29.12 -12.90 19.44
N GLY A 661 30.00 -13.66 20.10
CA GLY A 661 31.12 -14.35 19.44
C GLY A 661 32.11 -13.43 18.71
N GLY A 662 32.16 -12.14 19.05
CA GLY A 662 32.98 -11.12 18.36
C GLY A 662 32.34 -10.50 17.12
N ALA A 663 31.12 -10.91 16.75
CA ALA A 663 30.31 -10.28 15.70
C ALA A 663 29.20 -9.41 16.30
N SER A 664 28.70 -8.44 15.53
CA SER A 664 27.56 -7.59 15.89
C SER A 664 26.29 -8.07 15.17
N TYR A 665 25.17 -7.98 15.87
CA TYR A 665 23.84 -8.40 15.44
C TYR A 665 22.83 -7.29 15.73
N SER A 666 21.69 -7.33 15.05
CA SER A 666 20.61 -6.37 15.22
C SER A 666 19.26 -7.07 15.09
N GLU A 667 18.34 -6.74 15.99
CA GLU A 667 16.94 -7.14 15.97
C GLU A 667 16.06 -5.90 15.86
N VAL A 668 14.83 -6.09 15.37
CA VAL A 668 13.82 -5.03 15.26
C VAL A 668 12.46 -5.51 15.79
N SER A 669 11.71 -4.61 16.44
CA SER A 669 10.32 -4.89 16.84
C SER A 669 9.36 -4.77 15.65
N GLU A 670 8.11 -5.13 15.86
CA GLU A 670 7.03 -4.74 14.95
C GLU A 670 6.87 -3.20 14.85
N ARG A 671 6.34 -2.75 13.70
CA ARG A 671 5.84 -1.39 13.49
C ARG A 671 4.39 -1.25 13.96
N TYR A 672 4.03 -0.07 14.48
CA TYR A 672 2.69 0.19 15.01
C TYR A 672 2.05 1.43 14.39
N ILE A 673 0.71 1.41 14.28
CA ILE A 673 -0.07 2.52 13.72
C ILE A 673 -0.96 3.09 14.81
N LEU A 674 -0.86 4.40 15.06
CA LEU A 674 -1.73 5.11 15.99
C LEU A 674 -2.61 6.10 15.22
N GLY A 675 -3.92 5.87 15.23
CA GLY A 675 -4.90 6.71 14.52
C GLY A 675 -5.76 7.53 15.47
N SER A 676 -6.04 8.79 15.13
CA SER A 676 -7.04 9.61 15.84
C SER A 676 -8.46 9.49 15.28
N GLY A 677 -8.61 8.92 14.08
CA GLY A 677 -9.78 9.15 13.24
C GLY A 677 -9.79 10.57 12.65
N PRO A 678 -10.80 10.91 11.81
CA PRO A 678 -10.91 12.22 11.18
C PRO A 678 -11.03 13.35 12.21
N PRO A 679 -10.50 14.56 11.90
CA PRO A 679 -10.59 15.71 12.80
C PRO A 679 -12.05 16.05 13.10
N GLY A 680 -12.33 16.37 14.36
CA GLY A 680 -13.62 16.85 14.79
C GLY A 680 -13.88 18.27 14.30
N ILE A 681 -15.15 18.67 14.29
CA ILE A 681 -15.55 20.04 13.89
C ILE A 681 -14.88 21.12 14.74
N MET A 682 -14.54 20.82 16.01
CA MET A 682 -13.81 21.75 16.88
C MET A 682 -12.34 21.90 16.51
N ASP A 683 -11.71 20.85 15.97
CA ASP A 683 -10.32 20.90 15.49
C ASP A 683 -10.24 21.73 14.21
N ILE A 684 -11.17 21.51 13.28
CA ILE A 684 -11.32 22.29 12.03
C ILE A 684 -11.58 23.78 12.35
N LEU A 685 -12.49 24.09 13.28
CA LEU A 685 -12.76 25.48 13.69
C LEU A 685 -11.59 26.11 14.47
N GLY A 686 -10.80 25.31 15.18
CA GLY A 686 -9.57 25.73 15.87
C GLY A 686 -8.48 26.13 14.88
N ALA A 687 -8.19 25.26 13.91
CA ALA A 687 -7.29 25.49 12.78
C ALA A 687 -7.65 26.76 12.01
N LEU A 688 -8.89 26.85 11.50
CA LEU A 688 -9.38 28.02 10.76
C LEU A 688 -9.25 29.34 11.55
N ARG A 689 -9.41 29.30 12.89
CA ARG A 689 -9.19 30.48 13.74
C ARG A 689 -7.71 30.84 13.84
N LEU A 690 -6.81 29.87 13.96
CA LEU A 690 -5.36 30.12 13.99
C LEU A 690 -4.86 30.65 12.64
N ASP A 691 -5.27 30.04 11.53
CA ASP A 691 -4.97 30.52 10.18
C ASP A 691 -5.45 31.95 9.97
N THR A 692 -6.70 32.25 10.36
CA THR A 692 -7.27 33.60 10.27
C THR A 692 -6.46 34.60 11.10
N ILE A 693 -5.96 34.21 12.28
CA ILE A 693 -5.09 35.05 13.11
C ILE A 693 -3.77 35.33 12.39
N LEU A 694 -3.10 34.30 11.85
CA LEU A 694 -1.83 34.44 11.11
C LEU A 694 -1.98 35.33 9.86
N ILE A 695 -3.06 35.17 9.11
CA ILE A 695 -3.37 35.97 7.92
C ILE A 695 -3.59 37.44 8.30
N ILE A 696 -4.27 37.72 9.42
CA ILE A 696 -4.47 39.10 9.87
C ILE A 696 -3.18 39.64 10.52
N ASP A 697 -2.38 38.82 11.21
CA ASP A 697 -1.06 39.20 11.74
C ASP A 697 -0.13 39.69 10.62
N LEU A 698 -0.12 39.01 9.47
CA LEU A 698 0.63 39.42 8.26
C LEU A 698 0.24 40.82 7.74
N VAL A 699 -1.01 41.24 7.96
CA VAL A 699 -1.54 42.55 7.52
C VAL A 699 -1.51 43.60 8.64
N THR A 700 -1.37 43.19 9.90
CA THR A 700 -1.48 44.07 11.09
C THR A 700 -0.23 44.12 11.96
N ASP A 701 0.87 43.50 11.53
CA ASP A 701 2.16 43.47 12.21
C ASP A 701 2.05 42.96 13.67
N GLY A 702 1.41 41.78 13.82
CA GLY A 702 1.18 41.12 15.11
C GLY A 702 -0.12 41.49 15.87
N GLY A 703 -1.06 42.18 15.21
CA GLY A 703 -2.36 42.57 15.78
C GLY A 703 -3.51 41.59 15.56
N GLY A 704 -3.28 40.49 14.83
CA GLY A 704 -4.28 39.57 14.27
C GLY A 704 -5.09 38.82 15.32
N ARG A 705 -4.48 38.43 16.45
CA ARG A 705 -5.24 37.83 17.56
C ARG A 705 -6.28 38.79 18.14
N ALA A 706 -5.89 40.03 18.41
CA ALA A 706 -6.78 41.04 18.96
C ALA A 706 -7.89 41.41 17.95
N ALA A 707 -7.54 41.57 16.67
CA ALA A 707 -8.51 41.83 15.60
C ALA A 707 -9.53 40.69 15.45
N THR A 708 -9.07 39.43 15.45
CA THR A 708 -9.93 38.24 15.33
C THR A 708 -10.89 38.12 16.51
N ASP A 709 -10.40 38.30 17.74
CA ASP A 709 -11.23 38.21 18.94
C ASP A 709 -12.28 39.34 19.00
N VAL A 710 -11.97 40.54 18.51
CA VAL A 710 -12.94 41.65 18.35
C VAL A 710 -14.00 41.32 17.29
N LEU A 711 -13.63 40.75 16.15
CA LEU A 711 -14.56 40.36 15.08
C LEU A 711 -15.53 39.26 15.55
N LEU A 712 -15.02 38.24 16.26
CA LEU A 712 -15.83 37.18 16.86
C LEU A 712 -16.77 37.71 17.95
N ALA A 713 -16.30 38.62 18.80
CA ALA A 713 -17.12 39.27 19.82
C ALA A 713 -18.24 40.12 19.19
N ALA A 714 -17.95 40.88 18.14
CA ALA A 714 -18.94 41.66 17.40
C ALA A 714 -20.00 40.76 16.73
N ALA A 715 -19.58 39.67 16.08
CA ALA A 715 -20.48 38.69 15.48
C ALA A 715 -21.40 38.03 16.55
N GLY A 716 -20.83 37.62 17.68
CA GLY A 716 -21.57 37.06 18.82
C GLY A 716 -22.59 38.06 19.39
N LEU A 717 -22.20 39.32 19.56
CA LEU A 717 -23.09 40.39 20.03
C LEU A 717 -24.25 40.63 19.06
N LEU A 718 -24.02 40.61 17.74
CA LEU A 718 -25.07 40.73 16.73
C LEU A 718 -26.06 39.55 16.76
N VAL A 719 -25.58 38.32 17.01
CA VAL A 719 -26.43 37.14 17.20
C VAL A 719 -27.29 37.27 18.46
N LEU A 720 -26.70 37.68 19.58
CA LEU A 720 -27.39 37.90 20.86
C LEU A 720 -28.42 39.04 20.78
N LEU A 721 -28.10 40.14 20.11
CA LEU A 721 -29.01 41.27 19.87
C LEU A 721 -30.22 40.82 19.05
N ASN A 722 -30.00 40.04 17.99
CA ASN A 722 -31.06 39.48 17.15
C ASN A 722 -31.95 38.48 17.92
N LEU A 723 -31.35 37.66 18.79
CA LEU A 723 -32.06 36.79 19.73
C LEU A 723 -32.94 37.59 20.70
N ALA A 724 -32.40 38.61 21.37
CA ALA A 724 -33.16 39.47 22.29
C ALA A 724 -34.32 40.21 21.59
N LEU A 725 -34.08 40.80 20.42
CA LEU A 725 -35.10 41.50 19.63
C LEU A 725 -36.24 40.57 19.18
N SER A 726 -35.92 39.32 18.86
CA SER A 726 -36.92 38.34 18.43
C SER A 726 -37.76 37.77 19.59
N LEU A 727 -37.16 37.49 20.74
CA LEU A 727 -37.88 37.15 21.97
C LEU A 727 -38.80 38.30 22.44
N ARG A 728 -38.35 39.55 22.30
CA ARG A 728 -39.17 40.74 22.60
C ARG A 728 -40.39 40.85 21.68
N ARG A 729 -40.23 40.58 20.38
CA ARG A 729 -41.36 40.54 19.42
C ARG A 729 -42.34 39.41 19.71
N ALA A 730 -41.86 38.23 20.13
CA ALA A 730 -42.73 37.12 20.53
C ALA A 730 -43.59 37.48 21.76
N LYS A 731 -43.02 38.16 22.77
CA LYS A 731 -43.80 38.67 23.92
C LYS A 731 -44.82 39.75 23.53
N LEU A 732 -44.47 40.68 22.63
CA LEU A 732 -45.37 41.76 22.20
C LEU A 732 -46.52 41.29 21.31
N GLY A 733 -46.36 40.18 20.58
CA GLY A 733 -47.43 39.59 19.75
C GLY A 733 -48.52 38.86 20.54
N ALA A 734 -48.28 38.54 21.82
CA ALA A 734 -49.24 37.82 22.66
C ALA A 734 -50.29 38.73 23.31
N THR A 735 -50.11 40.06 23.29
CA THR A 735 -50.95 41.04 24.01
C THR A 735 -52.03 41.71 23.17
N THR A 736 -52.21 41.34 21.90
CA THR A 736 -53.23 41.90 21.00
C THR A 736 -54.19 40.84 20.48
N GLN A 737 -55.09 40.38 21.34
CA GLN A 737 -56.41 39.89 20.92
C GLN A 737 -57.44 41.03 21.16
N PRO A 738 -58.21 41.45 20.15
CA PRO A 738 -59.27 42.44 20.36
C PRO A 738 -60.47 41.80 21.07
N ALA A 739 -61.10 42.55 21.98
CA ALA A 739 -62.29 42.11 22.68
C ALA A 739 -63.48 41.95 21.72
N VAL A 740 -64.18 40.82 21.79
CA VAL A 740 -65.42 40.57 21.04
C VAL A 740 -66.56 41.33 21.72
N ALA A 741 -67.22 42.22 20.98
CA ALA A 741 -68.38 42.95 21.46
C ALA A 741 -69.64 42.06 21.42
N THR A 742 -70.37 42.01 22.54
CA THR A 742 -71.60 41.24 22.72
C THR A 742 -72.80 41.94 22.06
N ALA A 743 -73.52 41.26 21.17
CA ALA A 743 -74.78 41.74 20.63
C ALA A 743 -75.97 41.26 21.49
N GLN A 744 -76.87 42.17 21.88
CA GLN A 744 -78.12 41.86 22.58
C GLN A 744 -79.28 41.68 21.59
N GLN A 745 -80.20 40.74 21.87
CA GLN A 745 -81.49 40.63 21.19
C GLN A 745 -82.55 41.50 21.88
N PRO A 746 -83.49 42.12 21.13
CA PRO A 746 -84.74 42.67 21.65
C PRO A 746 -85.85 41.57 21.76
N PRO A 747 -86.94 41.82 22.49
CA PRO A 747 -87.89 40.79 22.95
C PRO A 747 -88.88 40.27 21.89
#